data_AF-A0AAD9Q9P3-F1
#
_entry.id   AF-A0AAD9Q9P3-F1
#
_cell.length_a   1.000
_cell.length_b   1.000
_cell.length_c   1.000
_cell.angle_alpha   90.00
_cell.angle_beta   90.00
_cell.angle_gamma   90.00
#
_symmetry.space_group_name_H-M   'P 1'
#
loop_
_entity.id
_entity.type
_entity.pdbx_description
1 polymer ?
#
loop_
_entity_poly.entity_id
_entity_poly.type
_entity_poly.pdbx_seq_one_letter_code
_entity_poly.pdbx_strand_id
1 'polypeptide(L)'
;MVKDQFRETGVTKKISHVNFGLFSPEQMQQYAHIHCVSKNLYNQDSGRTPIPFGVLDSHMGISSKDRSCETCGKVLADCVGHYGYLNLELPVFHVGFYRSTIVILQTICKTCSRVLLPPQEKKHFLDQLSRPGVSALMRKVIKKKIVEKCKKFSHCPYCEALNGFVRKSGMMKIVHEKYKSARKFVDPVISEFQASFGSAIEYNKELDTFVNKAQEVLNPLRDCPLLMMKPELGRPENLIVTRLLVPPVCIRPSVVSELQSGTNEDDITMKLTEIIFLNDVITKHRATGAKIQMIMEDWDFLQLQCALYINSEVSGIPLRNLSGKRVDYSGRTVISPDPNLRIDQVTEANMDLMKKLILNGADKHPGANFIQQRETNIRKFLKYGNRKQISKELRYGDIVERHLMDGDVAVVRPHRTFRFNECVCTPYNADFDGDEMNLHLPQTEEAKAEALTLMGVKANLVTPRNGEPLIAAIQDFITGKDVNMKIDLPPPVILKPVKLWTGKQVFNVVLRPNKNIPIKMNLRTKGKQYTNVVIHNSELMCGALDKAVVGSGSKSGIFYILLRDFGGQVAADAMWRVARVCPFFLSKYKFTRSLTGIDVRGFVMTVSILRLYMFTRKTVLYSEVNFQFVNVAGNRGFSIGIGDVTPGHGLLQAKDELLRNGYSKCDSFIQDFKEGKLQTQPGCSADDTLEAVILKELSVIRDHAGKACLRELHKSNSPLTMAVCGSKGSFINISQMIACVGQQAISGKRIPNGFEDRALPHFHRHSKSPAAKGFVRNSFYSGLTPTEFFFHTMAGREGLVDTAVKTAETDLATQYDLSVRNSVGDMVQFMYGGDGLDPTDMEGKDKPLDYNRVFSHVQCSVPMKDEENLTAQEIKEEALLTIDGPDFHGCGREFKKELKGFIQGIAIKAELKQIKLQRSSEKADVSQVLSWVDRCTLSQLRHFLNLCKEKYSRAKMEPSTAVGALCAQSIGEPGTQMTLKTFHFAGVSEYIEEVFLPDSCFILVKLAMDRIKLLKQVNALSISELCIYPSESGKSSLHYTMQMLKTDLPNVLIKGHKNVNRAIIHVDESKGDTYKLLVEGDDLLSVMSTVGVKGTATTSNNTAEVERVLGIEAARSTIMNEINMTMKSHGMSIDARHVMLLADLMTYKGEVLGITRFGLAKMKESVLMLASFEKTSDHLFDAALEGKRDSIDGVSECIIMGIPMSIGTGIESTHLCGFERRDINNILKYPVFAVEVAFEGVLSTHSMTEI
;
A
#
# COMPACT_ATOMS: atom_id res chain seq x y z
N MET A 1 -61.36 -0.35 29.05
CA MET A 1 -60.01 -0.45 28.46
C MET A 1 -60.17 -0.78 26.99
N VAL A 2 -59.64 0.06 26.10
CA VAL A 2 -59.42 -0.36 24.70
C VAL A 2 -58.22 -1.31 24.71
N LYS A 3 -58.23 -2.36 23.87
CA LYS A 3 -57.03 -3.17 23.65
C LYS A 3 -56.15 -2.40 22.64
N ASP A 4 -54.97 -1.95 23.06
CA ASP A 4 -54.04 -1.31 22.14
C ASP A 4 -53.69 -2.25 20.98
N GLN A 5 -53.66 -1.70 19.77
CA GLN A 5 -53.35 -2.45 18.57
C GLN A 5 -51.88 -2.93 18.64
N PHE A 6 -51.65 -4.22 18.37
CA PHE A 6 -50.28 -4.74 18.30
C PHE A 6 -49.50 -3.98 17.23
N ARG A 7 -48.45 -3.29 17.68
CA ARG A 7 -47.50 -2.55 16.84
C ARG A 7 -46.12 -3.07 17.18
N GLU A 8 -45.41 -3.56 16.18
CA GLU A 8 -44.07 -4.13 16.34
C GLU A 8 -43.07 -3.03 16.73
N THR A 9 -42.64 -3.03 17.99
CA THR A 9 -41.79 -1.99 18.57
C THR A 9 -40.31 -2.23 18.25
N GLY A 10 -39.71 -1.38 17.42
CA GLY A 10 -38.26 -1.36 17.22
C GLY A 10 -37.73 -2.27 16.10
N VAL A 11 -38.45 -2.41 14.98
CA VAL A 11 -38.01 -3.20 13.81
C VAL A 11 -36.74 -2.60 13.19
N THR A 12 -35.58 -3.13 13.58
CA THR A 12 -34.28 -2.82 12.96
C THR A 12 -34.18 -3.42 11.56
N LYS A 13 -33.71 -2.66 10.57
CA LYS A 13 -33.54 -3.11 9.18
C LYS A 13 -32.14 -2.78 8.67
N LYS A 14 -31.45 -3.76 8.07
CA LYS A 14 -30.18 -3.54 7.33
C LYS A 14 -30.49 -2.93 5.96
N ILE A 15 -29.68 -1.97 5.52
CA ILE A 15 -29.75 -1.41 4.15
C ILE A 15 -29.10 -2.43 3.20
N SER A 16 -29.78 -2.78 2.10
CA SER A 16 -29.27 -3.77 1.14
C SER A 16 -28.68 -3.16 -0.12
N HIS A 17 -29.17 -2.00 -0.56
CA HIS A 17 -28.71 -1.32 -1.76
C HIS A 17 -29.07 0.17 -1.73
N VAL A 18 -28.30 0.98 -2.45
CA VAL A 18 -28.64 2.36 -2.82
C VAL A 18 -29.16 2.35 -4.26
N ASN A 19 -30.13 3.21 -4.57
CA ASN A 19 -30.67 3.37 -5.91
C ASN A 19 -30.62 4.84 -6.31
N PHE A 20 -29.77 5.16 -7.28
CA PHE A 20 -29.56 6.52 -7.79
C PHE A 20 -30.63 6.88 -8.83
N GLY A 21 -31.01 8.16 -8.90
CA GLY A 21 -32.07 8.65 -9.79
C GLY A 21 -32.17 10.18 -9.77
N LEU A 22 -33.21 10.71 -10.42
CA LEU A 22 -33.44 12.15 -10.63
C LEU A 22 -34.85 12.54 -10.15
N PHE A 23 -34.92 13.39 -9.12
CA PHE A 23 -36.18 14.01 -8.71
C PHE A 23 -36.84 14.77 -9.86
N SER A 24 -38.15 14.62 -10.04
CA SER A 24 -38.95 15.52 -10.87
C SER A 24 -39.28 16.82 -10.10
N PRO A 25 -39.63 17.93 -10.78
CA PRO A 25 -40.01 19.17 -10.11
C PRO A 25 -41.18 19.00 -9.14
N GLU A 26 -42.12 18.11 -9.44
CA GLU A 26 -43.27 17.79 -8.59
C GLU A 26 -42.82 17.03 -7.33
N GLN A 27 -41.93 16.04 -7.48
CA GLN A 27 -41.36 15.30 -6.35
C GLN A 27 -40.54 16.21 -5.42
N MET A 28 -39.80 17.18 -5.97
CA MET A 28 -39.09 18.19 -5.15
C MET A 28 -40.05 18.99 -4.28
N GLN A 29 -41.21 19.39 -4.82
CA GLN A 29 -42.24 20.12 -4.07
C GLN A 29 -43.00 19.23 -3.07
N GLN A 30 -43.17 17.94 -3.36
CA GLN A 30 -43.75 16.98 -2.41
C GLN A 30 -42.82 16.68 -1.22
N TYR A 31 -41.51 16.77 -1.44
CA TYR A 31 -40.49 16.50 -0.42
C TYR A 31 -40.15 17.74 0.43
N ALA A 32 -40.18 18.93 -0.17
CA ALA A 32 -39.92 20.18 0.51
C ALA A 32 -41.11 20.67 1.35
N HIS A 33 -40.82 21.28 2.49
CA HIS A 33 -41.83 21.74 3.46
C HIS A 33 -42.18 23.24 3.29
N ILE A 34 -41.30 24.04 2.68
CA ILE A 34 -41.50 25.49 2.51
C ILE A 34 -41.03 25.97 1.13
N HIS A 35 -41.75 26.95 0.58
CA HIS A 35 -41.34 27.70 -0.61
C HIS A 35 -40.50 28.91 -0.18
N CYS A 36 -39.24 28.95 -0.59
CA CYS A 36 -38.35 30.08 -0.31
C CYS A 36 -38.58 31.19 -1.34
N VAL A 37 -38.90 32.39 -0.87
CA VAL A 37 -39.22 33.57 -1.71
C VAL A 37 -38.48 34.82 -1.25
N SER A 38 -38.22 34.97 0.06
CA SER A 38 -37.52 36.14 0.58
C SER A 38 -36.01 36.04 0.39
N LYS A 39 -35.44 37.05 -0.25
CA LYS A 39 -33.97 37.27 -0.35
C LYS A 39 -33.36 37.90 0.91
N ASN A 40 -34.18 38.45 1.81
CA ASN A 40 -33.66 38.97 3.07
C ASN A 40 -33.39 37.77 3.98
N LEU A 41 -32.31 37.80 4.76
CA LEU A 41 -31.98 36.72 5.70
C LEU A 41 -32.72 36.90 7.03
N TYR A 42 -32.71 38.14 7.50
CA TYR A 42 -33.17 38.56 8.82
C TYR A 42 -34.11 39.76 8.68
N ASN A 43 -35.02 39.92 9.65
CA ASN A 43 -35.72 41.19 9.84
C ASN A 43 -34.73 42.30 10.23
N GLN A 44 -35.15 43.56 10.05
CA GLN A 44 -34.41 44.74 10.53
C GLN A 44 -34.61 45.01 12.03
N ASP A 45 -35.34 44.13 12.73
CA ASP A 45 -35.58 44.19 14.16
C ASP A 45 -34.28 43.94 14.96
N SER A 46 -34.14 44.58 16.12
CA SER A 46 -32.97 44.45 17.00
C SER A 46 -32.71 43.02 17.51
N GLY A 47 -33.69 42.11 17.37
CA GLY A 47 -33.56 40.67 17.69
C GLY A 47 -32.94 39.80 16.60
N ARG A 48 -32.62 40.34 15.39
CA ARG A 48 -32.03 39.62 14.24
C ARG A 48 -32.70 38.25 14.01
N THR A 49 -34.03 38.22 13.95
CA THR A 49 -34.82 37.02 13.68
C THR A 49 -34.78 36.68 12.19
N PRO A 50 -34.61 35.40 11.79
CA PRO A 50 -34.77 35.00 10.40
C PRO A 50 -36.15 35.39 9.88
N ILE A 51 -36.23 35.81 8.62
CA ILE A 51 -37.51 36.18 8.01
C ILE A 51 -38.29 34.92 7.58
N PRO A 52 -39.63 34.85 7.80
CA PRO A 52 -40.43 33.75 7.28
C PRO A 52 -40.38 33.70 5.74
N PHE A 53 -40.42 32.49 5.19
CA PHE A 53 -40.22 32.20 3.76
C PHE A 53 -38.85 32.65 3.21
N GLY A 54 -37.88 32.92 4.07
CA GLY A 54 -36.48 33.18 3.71
C GLY A 54 -35.61 31.92 3.75
N VAL A 55 -34.35 32.05 3.28
CA VAL A 55 -33.42 30.90 3.20
C VAL A 55 -32.92 30.37 4.55
N LEU A 56 -33.23 31.03 5.67
CA LEU A 56 -32.88 30.64 7.05
C LEU A 56 -34.13 30.38 7.92
N ASP A 57 -35.28 30.12 7.31
CA ASP A 57 -36.53 29.82 8.02
C ASP A 57 -36.41 28.58 8.94
N SER A 58 -36.91 28.70 10.17
CA SER A 58 -36.93 27.68 11.22
C SER A 58 -37.67 26.40 10.84
N HIS A 59 -38.55 26.46 9.84
CA HIS A 59 -39.18 25.29 9.24
C HIS A 59 -38.18 24.35 8.55
N MET A 60 -37.05 24.86 8.04
CA MET A 60 -35.98 24.07 7.42
C MET A 60 -34.98 23.48 8.44
N GLY A 61 -35.17 23.76 9.72
CA GLY A 61 -34.25 23.40 10.80
C GLY A 61 -33.67 24.63 11.50
N ILE A 62 -32.67 24.40 12.33
CA ILE A 62 -32.07 25.41 13.22
C ILE A 62 -30.55 25.28 13.23
N SER A 63 -29.85 26.39 13.50
CA SER A 63 -28.39 26.44 13.71
C SER A 63 -28.01 26.75 15.17
N SER A 64 -28.89 27.40 15.93
CA SER A 64 -28.71 27.74 17.35
C SER A 64 -29.34 26.69 18.29
N LYS A 65 -28.91 26.70 19.57
CA LYS A 65 -29.46 25.82 20.61
C LYS A 65 -30.66 26.44 21.36
N ASP A 66 -30.83 27.75 21.24
CA ASP A 66 -31.81 28.54 22.01
C ASP A 66 -33.23 28.50 21.40
N ARG A 67 -33.38 27.81 20.26
CA ARG A 67 -34.64 27.65 19.52
C ARG A 67 -34.86 26.19 19.18
N SER A 68 -36.12 25.80 19.01
CA SER A 68 -36.54 24.51 18.43
C SER A 68 -36.91 24.68 16.95
N CYS A 69 -36.78 23.63 16.15
CA CYS A 69 -37.31 23.63 14.77
C CYS A 69 -38.85 23.61 14.79
N GLU A 70 -39.50 24.50 14.04
CA GLU A 70 -40.97 24.61 14.01
C GLU A 70 -41.65 23.40 13.36
N THR A 71 -40.99 22.75 12.40
CA THR A 71 -41.52 21.56 11.71
C THR A 71 -41.55 20.29 12.57
N CYS A 72 -40.53 20.06 13.40
CA CYS A 72 -40.42 18.81 14.18
C CYS A 72 -40.42 18.98 15.70
N GLY A 73 -40.42 20.22 16.22
CA GLY A 73 -40.40 20.52 17.67
C GLY A 73 -39.09 20.16 18.38
N LYS A 74 -38.04 19.75 17.65
CA LYS A 74 -36.80 19.23 18.23
C LYS A 74 -35.71 20.29 18.36
N VAL A 75 -34.76 20.02 19.26
CA VAL A 75 -33.49 20.75 19.40
C VAL A 75 -32.48 20.34 18.33
N LEU A 76 -31.41 21.14 18.19
CA LEU A 76 -30.37 21.02 17.16
C LEU A 76 -29.81 19.60 16.99
N ALA A 77 -29.61 18.86 18.09
CA ALA A 77 -28.99 17.53 18.06
C ALA A 77 -29.90 16.42 17.52
N ASP A 78 -31.23 16.54 17.69
CA ASP A 78 -32.22 15.53 17.29
C ASP A 78 -32.98 15.90 16.00
N CYS A 79 -32.76 17.14 15.51
CA CYS A 79 -33.35 17.70 14.31
C CYS A 79 -32.57 17.29 13.07
N VAL A 80 -33.12 16.36 12.29
CA VAL A 80 -32.54 15.91 11.00
C VAL A 80 -32.47 17.05 9.97
N GLY A 81 -33.33 18.06 10.09
CA GLY A 81 -33.48 19.15 9.15
C GLY A 81 -34.51 18.85 8.05
N HIS A 82 -35.04 19.90 7.42
CA HIS A 82 -36.12 19.80 6.43
C HIS A 82 -35.79 20.64 5.19
N TYR A 83 -36.13 20.15 4.01
CA TYR A 83 -35.83 20.83 2.76
C TYR A 83 -36.86 21.93 2.45
N GLY A 84 -36.41 23.03 1.86
CA GLY A 84 -37.26 23.98 1.15
C GLY A 84 -37.18 23.76 -0.36
N TYR A 85 -37.93 24.55 -1.13
CA TYR A 85 -37.79 24.63 -2.59
C TYR A 85 -37.86 26.08 -3.10
N LEU A 86 -37.27 26.31 -4.26
CA LEU A 86 -37.28 27.57 -5.00
C LEU A 86 -37.72 27.32 -6.45
N ASN A 87 -38.71 28.06 -6.94
CA ASN A 87 -39.10 28.06 -8.35
C ASN A 87 -38.18 28.99 -9.16
N LEU A 88 -37.72 28.55 -10.33
CA LEU A 88 -37.01 29.40 -11.29
C LEU A 88 -37.96 29.89 -12.39
N GLU A 89 -37.91 31.18 -12.71
CA GLU A 89 -38.72 31.85 -13.74
C GLU A 89 -38.40 31.41 -15.17
N LEU A 90 -37.15 31.02 -15.39
CA LEU A 90 -36.62 30.50 -16.65
C LEU A 90 -35.82 29.21 -16.39
N PRO A 91 -35.94 28.20 -17.26
CA PRO A 91 -35.25 26.92 -17.10
C PRO A 91 -33.72 27.07 -17.21
N VAL A 92 -32.97 26.30 -16.43
CA VAL A 92 -31.49 26.29 -16.42
C VAL A 92 -30.94 24.89 -16.66
N PHE A 93 -29.94 24.73 -17.52
CA PHE A 93 -29.23 23.45 -17.67
C PHE A 93 -28.42 23.09 -16.40
N HIS A 94 -28.63 21.91 -15.84
CA HIS A 94 -27.87 21.40 -14.70
C HIS A 94 -26.40 21.12 -15.08
N VAL A 95 -25.45 21.76 -14.39
CA VAL A 95 -24.01 21.71 -14.75
C VAL A 95 -23.45 20.27 -14.85
N GLY A 96 -23.81 19.40 -13.90
CA GLY A 96 -23.38 17.99 -13.89
C GLY A 96 -23.92 17.15 -15.05
N PHE A 97 -25.13 17.45 -15.54
CA PHE A 97 -25.77 16.68 -16.62
C PHE A 97 -25.53 17.28 -18.01
N TYR A 98 -24.96 18.49 -18.09
CA TYR A 98 -24.79 19.24 -19.33
C TYR A 98 -24.11 18.45 -20.48
N ARG A 99 -23.05 17.68 -20.17
CA ARG A 99 -22.39 16.80 -21.15
C ARG A 99 -23.34 15.73 -21.69
N SER A 100 -24.13 15.13 -20.81
CA SER A 100 -25.09 14.06 -21.13
C SER A 100 -26.30 14.59 -21.90
N THR A 101 -26.76 15.80 -21.60
CA THR A 101 -27.79 16.50 -22.40
C THR A 101 -27.35 16.69 -23.85
N ILE A 102 -26.09 17.09 -24.09
CA ILE A 102 -25.53 17.16 -25.45
C ILE A 102 -25.51 15.79 -26.13
N VAL A 103 -25.17 14.71 -25.42
CA VAL A 103 -25.17 13.35 -25.99
C VAL A 103 -26.60 12.89 -26.34
N ILE A 104 -27.59 13.16 -25.49
CA ILE A 104 -29.01 12.88 -25.77
C ILE A 104 -29.47 13.64 -27.02
N LEU A 105 -29.21 14.95 -27.10
CA LEU A 105 -29.50 15.78 -28.27
C LEU A 105 -28.74 15.33 -29.54
N GLN A 106 -27.59 14.68 -29.41
CA GLN A 106 -26.89 14.05 -30.55
C GLN A 106 -27.51 12.72 -31.00
N THR A 107 -28.36 12.07 -30.18
CA THR A 107 -29.03 10.79 -30.52
C THR A 107 -30.47 10.92 -31.02
N ILE A 108 -31.17 12.02 -30.71
CA ILE A 108 -32.57 12.22 -31.11
C ILE A 108 -32.74 13.12 -32.35
N CYS A 109 -33.87 12.95 -33.04
CA CYS A 109 -34.35 13.88 -34.05
C CYS A 109 -34.86 15.17 -33.37
N LYS A 110 -34.53 16.33 -33.95
CA LYS A 110 -34.84 17.64 -33.38
C LYS A 110 -36.30 18.05 -33.63
N THR A 111 -36.90 17.52 -34.69
CA THR A 111 -38.28 17.84 -35.09
C THR A 111 -39.32 16.87 -34.53
N CYS A 112 -39.00 15.58 -34.40
CA CYS A 112 -39.97 14.55 -33.97
C CYS A 112 -39.58 13.79 -32.68
N SER A 113 -38.52 14.22 -31.98
CA SER A 113 -37.98 13.64 -30.74
C SER A 113 -37.52 12.17 -30.76
N ARG A 114 -37.90 11.36 -31.75
CA ARG A 114 -37.51 9.94 -31.86
C ARG A 114 -36.00 9.78 -32.05
N VAL A 115 -35.45 8.69 -31.51
CA VAL A 115 -34.04 8.30 -31.68
C VAL A 115 -33.70 8.12 -33.17
N LEU A 116 -32.54 8.59 -33.61
CA LEU A 116 -32.01 8.48 -34.97
C LEU A 116 -31.45 7.07 -35.26
N LEU A 117 -32.29 6.04 -35.12
CA LEU A 117 -31.99 4.65 -35.47
C LEU A 117 -33.17 4.02 -36.24
N PRO A 118 -32.92 3.22 -37.30
CA PRO A 118 -33.93 2.39 -37.93
C PRO A 118 -34.57 1.38 -36.95
N PRO A 119 -35.82 0.93 -37.17
CA PRO A 119 -36.52 0.03 -36.25
C PRO A 119 -35.81 -1.32 -36.04
N GLN A 120 -35.14 -1.85 -37.07
CA GLN A 120 -34.33 -3.08 -36.96
C GLN A 120 -33.15 -2.91 -36.00
N GLU A 121 -32.40 -1.80 -36.10
CA GLU A 121 -31.28 -1.51 -35.20
C GLU A 121 -31.76 -1.17 -33.78
N LYS A 122 -32.85 -0.42 -33.66
CA LYS A 122 -33.53 -0.14 -32.38
C LYS A 122 -33.87 -1.44 -31.66
N LYS A 123 -34.45 -2.44 -32.36
CA LYS A 123 -34.69 -3.76 -31.77
C LYS A 123 -33.38 -4.47 -31.39
N HIS A 124 -32.40 -4.55 -32.28
CA HIS A 124 -31.12 -5.24 -32.02
C HIS A 124 -30.39 -4.72 -30.77
N PHE A 125 -30.40 -3.40 -30.52
CA PHE A 125 -29.81 -2.85 -29.30
C PHE A 125 -30.66 -3.07 -28.05
N LEU A 126 -31.99 -3.07 -28.15
CA LEU A 126 -32.88 -3.43 -27.03
C LEU A 126 -32.70 -4.91 -26.65
N ASP A 127 -32.58 -5.81 -27.63
CA ASP A 127 -32.33 -7.25 -27.43
C ASP A 127 -30.94 -7.52 -26.80
N GLN A 128 -29.98 -6.60 -26.93
CA GLN A 128 -28.70 -6.64 -26.19
C GLN A 128 -28.85 -6.13 -24.75
N LEU A 129 -29.54 -5.01 -24.55
CA LEU A 129 -29.66 -4.34 -23.24
C LEU A 129 -30.62 -5.04 -22.26
N SER A 130 -31.56 -5.83 -22.79
CA SER A 130 -32.57 -6.58 -22.04
C SER A 130 -32.06 -7.93 -21.53
N ARG A 131 -30.82 -8.32 -21.87
CA ARG A 131 -30.21 -9.56 -21.34
C ARG A 131 -29.95 -9.39 -19.84
N PRO A 132 -30.27 -10.40 -19.00
CA PRO A 132 -29.83 -10.40 -17.61
C PRO A 132 -28.29 -10.44 -17.54
N GLY A 133 -27.71 -9.85 -16.49
CA GLY A 133 -26.26 -9.87 -16.26
C GLY A 133 -25.40 -8.93 -17.12
N VAL A 134 -25.98 -8.05 -17.95
CA VAL A 134 -25.16 -7.08 -18.73
C VAL A 134 -24.56 -6.01 -17.81
N SER A 135 -23.25 -6.11 -17.63
CA SER A 135 -22.40 -5.23 -16.80
C SER A 135 -22.47 -3.75 -17.18
N ALA A 136 -22.19 -2.87 -16.22
CA ALA A 136 -22.14 -1.43 -16.41
C ALA A 136 -21.11 -1.02 -17.48
N LEU A 137 -19.98 -1.71 -17.56
CA LEU A 137 -18.99 -1.51 -18.61
C LEU A 137 -19.55 -1.84 -20.01
N MET A 138 -20.24 -2.99 -20.15
CA MET A 138 -20.84 -3.37 -21.43
C MET A 138 -21.97 -2.41 -21.83
N ARG A 139 -22.76 -1.92 -20.88
CA ARG A 139 -23.76 -0.85 -21.12
C ARG A 139 -23.10 0.42 -21.67
N LYS A 140 -21.97 0.87 -21.10
CA LYS A 140 -21.21 2.03 -21.63
C LYS A 140 -20.65 1.79 -23.03
N VAL A 141 -20.20 0.57 -23.36
CA VAL A 141 -19.77 0.21 -24.73
C VAL A 141 -20.94 0.23 -25.72
N ILE A 142 -22.11 -0.29 -25.34
CA ILE A 142 -23.33 -0.25 -26.18
C ILE A 142 -23.79 1.20 -26.37
N LYS A 143 -23.82 2.02 -25.31
CA LYS A 143 -24.12 3.46 -25.33
C LYS A 143 -23.24 4.20 -26.34
N LYS A 144 -21.92 3.94 -26.33
CA LYS A 144 -20.97 4.51 -27.32
C LYS A 144 -21.31 4.09 -28.76
N LYS A 145 -21.54 2.80 -29.00
CA LYS A 145 -21.93 2.28 -30.34
C LYS A 145 -23.22 2.89 -30.88
N ILE A 146 -24.23 3.09 -30.01
CA ILE A 146 -25.50 3.77 -30.37
C ILE A 146 -25.23 5.22 -30.78
N VAL A 147 -24.48 5.98 -29.97
CA VAL A 147 -24.15 7.39 -30.24
C VAL A 147 -23.35 7.55 -31.54
N GLU A 148 -22.40 6.65 -31.81
CA GLU A 148 -21.60 6.66 -33.05
C GLU A 148 -22.39 6.28 -34.31
N LYS A 149 -23.48 5.52 -34.18
CA LYS A 149 -24.43 5.30 -35.28
C LYS A 149 -25.37 6.49 -35.50
N CYS A 150 -26.01 7.00 -34.45
CA CYS A 150 -26.95 8.14 -34.54
C CYS A 150 -26.30 9.35 -35.24
N LYS A 151 -25.03 9.62 -34.93
CA LYS A 151 -24.23 10.72 -35.52
C LYS A 151 -23.98 10.62 -37.03
N LYS A 152 -24.27 9.49 -37.68
CA LYS A 152 -24.10 9.29 -39.13
C LYS A 152 -25.38 9.57 -39.93
N PHE A 153 -26.55 9.61 -39.28
CA PHE A 153 -27.82 9.87 -39.95
C PHE A 153 -28.07 11.38 -40.08
N SER A 154 -27.99 11.89 -41.31
CA SER A 154 -28.31 13.29 -41.64
C SER A 154 -29.80 13.56 -41.80
N HIS A 155 -30.61 12.53 -42.04
CA HIS A 155 -32.06 12.61 -42.22
C HIS A 155 -32.75 11.67 -41.22
N CYS A 156 -33.93 12.07 -40.72
CA CYS A 156 -34.66 11.27 -39.74
C CYS A 156 -35.43 10.10 -40.39
N PRO A 157 -35.21 8.82 -39.98
CA PRO A 157 -35.91 7.65 -40.55
C PRO A 157 -37.40 7.51 -40.13
N TYR A 158 -38.03 8.61 -39.72
CA TYR A 158 -39.43 8.67 -39.24
C TYR A 158 -40.22 9.90 -39.71
N CYS A 159 -39.53 11.00 -40.05
CA CYS A 159 -40.16 12.26 -40.47
C CYS A 159 -39.31 13.05 -41.48
N GLU A 160 -38.25 12.41 -42.01
CA GLU A 160 -37.30 12.87 -43.03
C GLU A 160 -36.52 14.17 -42.77
N ALA A 161 -36.92 14.95 -41.75
CA ALA A 161 -36.29 16.20 -41.33
C ALA A 161 -34.76 16.10 -41.22
N LEU A 162 -34.09 17.15 -41.68
CA LEU A 162 -32.62 17.22 -41.76
C LEU A 162 -32.03 17.55 -40.39
N ASN A 163 -31.11 16.70 -39.94
CA ASN A 163 -30.53 16.68 -38.60
C ASN A 163 -29.01 16.91 -38.65
N GLY A 164 -28.61 18.19 -38.70
CA GLY A 164 -27.22 18.60 -38.60
C GLY A 164 -26.56 18.38 -37.22
N PHE A 165 -25.31 18.81 -37.07
CA PHE A 165 -24.48 18.50 -35.90
C PHE A 165 -24.85 19.35 -34.67
N VAL A 166 -24.80 18.77 -33.47
CA VAL A 166 -25.05 19.47 -32.21
C VAL A 166 -23.74 19.63 -31.43
N ARG A 167 -23.36 20.87 -31.08
CA ARG A 167 -22.13 21.17 -30.33
C ARG A 167 -22.35 22.19 -29.21
N LYS A 168 -21.44 22.17 -28.22
CA LYS A 168 -21.32 23.25 -27.23
C LYS A 168 -20.83 24.52 -27.93
N SER A 169 -21.42 25.66 -27.59
CA SER A 169 -20.94 27.00 -27.95
C SER A 169 -20.89 27.87 -26.69
N GLY A 170 -19.81 28.62 -26.47
CA GLY A 170 -19.64 29.45 -25.28
C GLY A 170 -19.75 28.69 -23.94
N MET A 171 -20.15 29.40 -22.88
CA MET A 171 -20.49 28.84 -21.58
C MET A 171 -21.96 28.37 -21.58
N MET A 172 -22.21 27.12 -21.17
CA MET A 172 -23.54 26.50 -20.99
C MET A 172 -24.56 26.57 -22.16
N LYS A 173 -24.21 27.06 -23.36
CA LYS A 173 -25.10 27.09 -24.53
C LYS A 173 -24.85 25.93 -25.51
N ILE A 174 -25.95 25.36 -26.02
CA ILE A 174 -25.95 24.25 -26.98
C ILE A 174 -26.48 24.77 -28.32
N VAL A 175 -25.76 24.48 -29.41
CA VAL A 175 -26.07 24.94 -30.77
C VAL A 175 -26.34 23.74 -31.68
N HIS A 176 -27.38 23.84 -32.50
CA HIS A 176 -27.65 22.92 -33.61
C HIS A 176 -27.33 23.55 -34.96
N GLU A 177 -26.32 22.99 -35.64
CA GLU A 177 -25.91 23.38 -36.98
C GLU A 177 -26.73 22.61 -38.02
N LYS A 178 -28.03 22.89 -38.04
CA LYS A 178 -29.05 22.23 -38.89
C LYS A 178 -28.62 22.16 -40.35
N TYR A 179 -28.22 23.31 -40.91
CA TYR A 179 -27.70 23.43 -42.27
C TYR A 179 -26.17 23.51 -42.24
N LYS A 180 -25.49 22.66 -43.02
CA LYS A 180 -24.03 22.63 -43.11
C LYS A 180 -23.62 22.95 -44.55
N SER A 181 -23.07 24.14 -44.77
CA SER A 181 -22.77 24.68 -46.10
C SER A 181 -21.75 23.85 -46.89
N ALA A 182 -22.23 22.84 -47.61
CA ALA A 182 -21.44 22.11 -48.59
C ALA A 182 -21.14 23.05 -49.77
N ARG A 183 -19.86 23.37 -50.00
CA ARG A 183 -19.40 24.37 -50.99
C ARG A 183 -19.59 23.96 -52.48
N LYS A 184 -20.64 23.20 -52.82
CA LYS A 184 -20.89 22.69 -54.18
C LYS A 184 -22.37 22.67 -54.62
N PHE A 185 -23.33 22.66 -53.70
CA PHE A 185 -24.76 22.81 -53.98
C PHE A 185 -25.43 23.49 -52.78
N VAL A 186 -26.42 24.35 -53.05
CA VAL A 186 -27.28 24.94 -52.02
C VAL A 186 -28.60 24.18 -52.03
N ASP A 187 -28.94 23.51 -50.93
CA ASP A 187 -30.21 22.82 -50.80
C ASP A 187 -31.38 23.83 -50.83
N PRO A 188 -32.51 23.54 -51.52
CA PRO A 188 -33.63 24.49 -51.64
C PRO A 188 -34.13 25.03 -50.30
N VAL A 189 -34.15 24.17 -49.27
CA VAL A 189 -34.56 24.48 -47.89
C VAL A 189 -33.71 25.58 -47.24
N ILE A 190 -32.45 25.75 -47.66
CA ILE A 190 -31.57 26.82 -47.17
C ILE A 190 -31.99 28.17 -47.77
N SER A 191 -32.32 28.18 -49.07
CA SER A 191 -32.77 29.39 -49.78
C SER A 191 -34.12 29.88 -49.24
N GLU A 192 -35.05 28.95 -49.01
CA GLU A 192 -36.38 29.22 -48.43
C GLU A 192 -36.26 29.76 -46.99
N PHE A 193 -35.36 29.18 -46.18
CA PHE A 193 -35.05 29.69 -44.83
C PHE A 193 -34.45 31.11 -44.87
N GLN A 194 -33.51 31.39 -45.77
CA GLN A 194 -32.93 32.74 -45.92
C GLN A 194 -33.98 33.77 -46.38
N ALA A 195 -34.86 33.40 -47.31
CA ALA A 195 -35.94 34.28 -47.78
C ALA A 195 -36.91 34.68 -46.64
N SER A 196 -37.14 33.81 -45.66
CA SER A 196 -38.05 34.08 -44.53
C SER A 196 -37.66 35.28 -43.66
N PHE A 197 -36.40 35.72 -43.71
CA PHE A 197 -35.91 36.89 -42.95
C PHE A 197 -36.09 38.22 -43.68
N GLY A 198 -36.50 38.25 -44.96
CA GLY A 198 -36.56 39.48 -45.78
C GLY A 198 -37.26 40.65 -45.08
N SER A 199 -38.50 40.44 -44.64
CA SER A 199 -39.29 41.47 -43.94
C SER A 199 -38.72 41.91 -42.59
N ALA A 200 -37.86 41.10 -41.95
CA ALA A 200 -37.18 41.49 -40.73
C ALA A 200 -35.94 42.34 -41.02
N ILE A 201 -35.19 42.02 -42.08
CA ILE A 201 -34.01 42.77 -42.54
C ILE A 201 -34.40 44.18 -43.03
N GLU A 202 -35.58 44.33 -43.64
CA GLU A 202 -36.13 45.64 -44.04
C GLU A 202 -36.37 46.56 -42.83
N TYR A 203 -36.89 46.04 -41.72
CA TYR A 203 -37.13 46.81 -40.49
C TYR A 203 -35.88 46.98 -39.62
N ASN A 204 -34.93 46.05 -39.67
CA ASN A 204 -33.63 46.19 -39.00
C ASN A 204 -32.49 45.60 -39.83
N LYS A 205 -31.75 46.47 -40.53
CA LYS A 205 -30.59 46.10 -41.35
C LYS A 205 -29.44 45.43 -40.61
N GLU A 206 -29.32 45.58 -39.29
CA GLU A 206 -28.27 44.91 -38.52
C GLU A 206 -28.43 43.38 -38.57
N LEU A 207 -29.69 42.89 -38.67
CA LEU A 207 -30.04 41.47 -38.70
C LEU A 207 -29.38 40.70 -39.85
N ASP A 208 -29.08 41.34 -40.98
CA ASP A 208 -28.43 40.71 -42.13
C ASP A 208 -27.10 40.03 -41.75
N THR A 209 -26.33 40.67 -40.85
CA THR A 209 -25.08 40.13 -40.30
C THR A 209 -25.27 38.98 -39.29
N PHE A 210 -26.52 38.71 -38.89
CA PHE A 210 -26.93 37.65 -37.98
C PHE A 210 -27.76 36.54 -38.65
N VAL A 211 -28.33 36.74 -39.85
CA VAL A 211 -29.02 35.68 -40.62
C VAL A 211 -28.11 34.47 -40.84
N ASN A 212 -26.84 34.71 -41.19
CA ASN A 212 -25.80 33.68 -41.33
C ASN A 212 -25.39 33.00 -40.00
N LYS A 213 -25.98 33.41 -38.87
CA LYS A 213 -25.80 32.86 -37.51
C LYS A 213 -27.12 32.37 -36.90
N ALA A 214 -28.24 32.39 -37.63
CA ALA A 214 -29.53 31.93 -37.15
C ALA A 214 -29.47 30.42 -36.84
N GLN A 215 -29.63 30.06 -35.55
CA GLN A 215 -29.39 28.72 -35.02
C GLN A 215 -30.48 28.34 -34.00
N GLU A 216 -30.93 27.09 -34.05
CA GLU A 216 -31.93 26.57 -33.12
C GLU A 216 -31.29 26.24 -31.76
N VAL A 217 -31.80 26.87 -30.71
CA VAL A 217 -31.50 26.52 -29.31
C VAL A 217 -32.47 25.43 -28.88
N LEU A 218 -31.95 24.25 -28.53
CA LEU A 218 -32.75 23.04 -28.35
C LEU A 218 -33.04 22.70 -26.89
N ASN A 219 -34.30 22.40 -26.60
CA ASN A 219 -34.72 21.70 -25.38
C ASN A 219 -34.89 20.19 -25.66
N PRO A 220 -34.37 19.29 -24.80
CA PRO A 220 -34.43 17.83 -24.99
C PRO A 220 -35.79 17.26 -24.59
N LEU A 221 -36.47 16.51 -25.48
CA LEU A 221 -37.74 15.83 -25.18
C LEU A 221 -37.85 14.44 -25.83
N ARG A 222 -38.47 13.52 -25.07
CA ARG A 222 -39.20 12.28 -25.46
C ARG A 222 -38.61 11.27 -26.48
N ASP A 223 -37.70 10.39 -26.03
CA ASP A 223 -37.81 8.92 -26.23
C ASP A 223 -36.84 8.22 -25.25
N CYS A 224 -37.30 7.31 -24.36
CA CYS A 224 -36.56 7.03 -23.10
C CYS A 224 -35.56 5.85 -23.10
N PRO A 225 -35.91 4.59 -23.47
CA PRO A 225 -35.11 3.42 -23.10
C PRO A 225 -33.69 3.34 -23.72
N LEU A 226 -33.54 3.79 -24.97
CA LEU A 226 -32.24 3.75 -25.68
C LEU A 226 -31.23 4.79 -25.17
N LEU A 227 -31.65 5.75 -24.35
CA LEU A 227 -30.78 6.75 -23.75
C LEU A 227 -30.04 6.24 -22.50
N MET A 228 -30.26 4.98 -22.11
CA MET A 228 -29.81 4.35 -20.85
C MET A 228 -30.46 4.94 -19.58
N MET A 229 -31.57 5.67 -19.71
CA MET A 229 -32.34 6.18 -18.57
C MET A 229 -33.48 5.21 -18.24
N LYS A 230 -33.66 4.89 -16.95
CA LYS A 230 -34.81 4.10 -16.47
C LYS A 230 -36.02 5.04 -16.29
N PRO A 231 -37.15 4.82 -16.99
CA PRO A 231 -38.27 5.77 -16.99
C PRO A 231 -38.97 5.94 -15.63
N GLU A 232 -38.79 4.99 -14.72
CA GLU A 232 -39.26 5.00 -13.33
C GLU A 232 -38.45 5.95 -12.41
N LEU A 233 -37.16 6.14 -12.71
CA LEU A 233 -36.20 6.84 -11.83
C LEU A 233 -35.69 8.17 -12.39
N GLY A 234 -35.95 8.44 -13.67
CA GLY A 234 -35.56 9.70 -14.30
C GLY A 234 -36.01 9.78 -15.75
N ARG A 235 -36.37 10.99 -16.17
CA ARG A 235 -36.72 11.32 -17.56
C ARG A 235 -35.75 12.38 -18.11
N PRO A 236 -35.55 12.49 -19.44
CA PRO A 236 -34.69 13.53 -20.02
C PRO A 236 -35.11 14.97 -19.67
N GLU A 237 -36.40 15.20 -19.40
CA GLU A 237 -36.93 16.49 -18.94
C GLU A 237 -36.42 16.90 -17.54
N ASN A 238 -36.14 15.93 -16.65
CA ASN A 238 -35.58 16.17 -15.30
C ASN A 238 -34.10 16.62 -15.32
N LEU A 239 -33.45 16.68 -16.50
CA LEU A 239 -32.06 17.17 -16.64
C LEU A 239 -31.98 18.71 -16.72
N ILE A 240 -33.13 19.38 -16.81
CA ILE A 240 -33.28 20.83 -16.76
C ILE A 240 -33.84 21.23 -15.39
N VAL A 241 -33.20 22.22 -14.78
CA VAL A 241 -33.62 22.80 -13.49
C VAL A 241 -34.68 23.87 -13.76
N THR A 242 -35.93 23.56 -13.44
CA THR A 242 -37.04 24.54 -13.31
C THR A 242 -37.34 24.86 -11.84
N ARG A 243 -36.87 24.00 -10.93
CA ARG A 243 -37.04 24.10 -9.48
C ARG A 243 -35.77 23.61 -8.81
N LEU A 244 -35.34 24.31 -7.77
CA LEU A 244 -34.16 23.98 -6.98
C LEU A 244 -34.58 23.57 -5.57
N LEU A 245 -34.01 22.49 -5.04
CA LEU A 245 -34.17 22.14 -3.62
C LEU A 245 -33.24 23.02 -2.77
N VAL A 246 -33.80 23.62 -1.74
CA VAL A 246 -33.10 24.42 -0.74
C VAL A 246 -32.72 23.48 0.43
N PRO A 247 -31.41 23.23 0.68
CA PRO A 247 -30.99 22.29 1.70
C PRO A 247 -31.32 22.79 3.12
N PRO A 248 -31.55 21.86 4.07
CA PRO A 248 -31.76 22.17 5.48
C PRO A 248 -30.67 23.06 6.09
N VAL A 249 -31.02 23.81 7.14
CA VAL A 249 -30.09 24.72 7.84
C VAL A 249 -28.91 23.97 8.48
N CYS A 250 -29.10 22.71 8.89
CA CYS A 250 -28.05 21.87 9.45
C CYS A 250 -26.92 21.49 8.47
N ILE A 251 -27.14 21.64 7.14
CA ILE A 251 -26.10 21.43 6.12
C ILE A 251 -25.22 22.67 5.94
N ARG A 252 -25.75 23.86 6.27
CA ARG A 252 -25.16 25.18 5.98
C ARG A 252 -25.24 26.12 7.20
N PRO A 253 -24.58 25.78 8.32
CA PRO A 253 -24.80 26.40 9.62
C PRO A 253 -24.19 27.81 9.72
N SER A 254 -24.97 28.77 10.23
CA SER A 254 -24.50 30.10 10.61
C SER A 254 -23.47 30.03 11.75
N VAL A 255 -22.37 30.78 11.64
CA VAL A 255 -21.32 30.87 12.65
C VAL A 255 -21.37 32.22 13.36
N VAL A 256 -21.55 32.23 14.67
CA VAL A 256 -21.48 33.45 15.50
C VAL A 256 -20.03 33.88 15.66
N SER A 257 -19.71 35.17 15.41
CA SER A 257 -18.39 35.73 15.71
C SER A 257 -18.33 36.19 17.17
N GLU A 258 -17.29 35.79 17.91
CA GLU A 258 -17.06 36.26 19.29
C GLU A 258 -16.46 37.68 19.35
N LEU A 259 -15.84 38.14 18.25
CA LEU A 259 -15.08 39.40 18.18
C LEU A 259 -15.87 40.58 17.59
N GLN A 260 -16.99 40.32 16.92
CA GLN A 260 -17.89 41.34 16.37
C GLN A 260 -19.34 40.87 16.49
N SER A 261 -20.28 41.78 16.75
CA SER A 261 -21.70 41.48 16.93
C SER A 261 -22.38 41.09 15.61
N GLY A 262 -22.21 39.84 15.19
CA GLY A 262 -22.84 39.31 13.98
C GLY A 262 -22.66 37.80 13.79
N THR A 263 -23.56 37.22 12.99
CA THR A 263 -23.37 35.90 12.38
C THR A 263 -22.71 36.06 11.01
N ASN A 264 -21.73 35.20 10.73
CA ASN A 264 -21.27 34.88 9.39
C ASN A 264 -22.15 33.74 8.87
N GLU A 265 -22.56 33.84 7.61
CA GLU A 265 -23.43 32.85 6.97
C GLU A 265 -22.63 32.01 5.97
N ASP A 266 -23.12 30.80 5.72
CA ASP A 266 -22.53 29.84 4.79
C ASP A 266 -22.64 30.30 3.32
N ASP A 267 -21.61 30.02 2.50
CA ASP A 267 -21.57 30.35 1.06
C ASP A 267 -22.79 29.81 0.30
N ILE A 268 -23.32 28.64 0.67
CA ILE A 268 -24.52 28.04 0.09
C ILE A 268 -25.74 28.94 0.37
N THR A 269 -25.84 29.49 1.57
CA THR A 269 -26.91 30.44 1.96
C THR A 269 -26.78 31.76 1.20
N MET A 270 -25.56 32.24 0.95
CA MET A 270 -25.34 33.43 0.11
C MET A 270 -25.71 33.18 -1.35
N LYS A 271 -25.29 32.05 -1.94
CA LYS A 271 -25.62 31.71 -3.34
C LYS A 271 -27.11 31.52 -3.57
N LEU A 272 -27.83 30.90 -2.63
CA LEU A 272 -29.30 30.81 -2.69
C LEU A 272 -29.95 32.21 -2.66
N THR A 273 -29.41 33.13 -1.87
CA THR A 273 -29.89 34.51 -1.78
C THR A 273 -29.67 35.27 -3.09
N GLU A 274 -28.52 35.12 -3.73
CA GLU A 274 -28.24 35.67 -5.06
C GLU A 274 -29.17 35.11 -6.14
N ILE A 275 -29.43 33.79 -6.14
CA ILE A 275 -30.32 33.14 -7.10
C ILE A 275 -31.76 33.66 -6.94
N ILE A 276 -32.27 33.80 -5.69
CA ILE A 276 -33.58 34.41 -5.44
C ILE A 276 -33.61 35.84 -5.97
N PHE A 277 -32.58 36.64 -5.70
CA PHE A 277 -32.52 38.04 -6.17
C PHE A 277 -32.52 38.17 -7.69
N LEU A 278 -31.75 37.34 -8.42
CA LEU A 278 -31.76 37.34 -9.89
C LEU A 278 -33.11 36.90 -10.46
N ASN A 279 -33.76 35.91 -9.84
CA ASN A 279 -35.10 35.45 -10.21
C ASN A 279 -36.12 36.61 -10.09
N ASP A 280 -36.06 37.33 -8.97
CA ASP A 280 -36.86 38.53 -8.66
C ASP A 280 -36.68 39.65 -9.71
N VAL A 281 -35.45 39.84 -10.21
CA VAL A 281 -35.10 40.80 -11.28
C VAL A 281 -35.69 40.35 -12.62
N ILE A 282 -35.58 39.06 -12.96
CA ILE A 282 -36.16 38.50 -14.20
C ILE A 282 -37.69 38.64 -14.20
N THR A 283 -38.39 38.33 -13.09
CA THR A 283 -39.85 38.56 -12.98
C THR A 283 -40.20 40.02 -13.26
N LYS A 284 -39.45 40.96 -12.68
CA LYS A 284 -39.68 42.41 -12.85
C LYS A 284 -39.39 42.86 -14.28
N HIS A 285 -38.26 42.50 -14.87
CA HIS A 285 -37.90 42.84 -16.25
C HIS A 285 -38.89 42.27 -17.27
N ARG A 286 -39.47 41.08 -17.03
CA ARG A 286 -40.58 40.53 -17.83
C ARG A 286 -41.86 41.36 -17.67
N ALA A 287 -42.21 41.73 -16.44
CA ALA A 287 -43.41 42.52 -16.15
C ALA A 287 -43.34 43.98 -16.68
N THR A 288 -42.16 44.60 -16.69
CA THR A 288 -41.95 45.96 -17.20
C THR A 288 -41.65 46.03 -18.71
N GLY A 289 -41.58 44.90 -19.41
CA GLY A 289 -41.27 44.87 -20.85
C GLY A 289 -39.85 45.31 -21.19
N ALA A 290 -38.85 44.89 -20.40
CA ALA A 290 -37.44 45.23 -20.64
C ALA A 290 -36.92 44.70 -21.99
N LYS A 291 -35.84 45.31 -22.50
CA LYS A 291 -35.19 44.87 -23.75
C LYS A 291 -34.76 43.41 -23.64
N ILE A 292 -35.05 42.61 -24.66
CA ILE A 292 -34.78 41.16 -24.65
C ILE A 292 -33.31 40.81 -24.40
N GLN A 293 -32.37 41.66 -24.81
CA GLN A 293 -30.95 41.51 -24.49
C GLN A 293 -30.68 41.47 -22.98
N MET A 294 -31.29 42.37 -22.20
CA MET A 294 -31.12 42.38 -20.73
C MET A 294 -31.68 41.09 -20.11
N ILE A 295 -32.85 40.63 -20.57
CA ILE A 295 -33.46 39.38 -20.09
C ILE A 295 -32.58 38.16 -20.44
N MET A 296 -31.88 38.17 -21.58
CA MET A 296 -30.90 37.12 -21.93
C MET A 296 -29.62 37.20 -21.07
N GLU A 297 -29.14 38.40 -20.77
CA GLU A 297 -27.98 38.62 -19.88
C GLU A 297 -28.30 38.20 -18.43
N ASP A 298 -29.46 38.58 -17.90
CA ASP A 298 -29.97 38.15 -16.59
C ASP A 298 -30.12 36.61 -16.51
N TRP A 299 -30.61 35.98 -17.58
CA TRP A 299 -30.77 34.53 -17.64
C TRP A 299 -29.42 33.78 -17.71
N ASP A 300 -28.44 34.32 -18.44
CA ASP A 300 -27.05 33.83 -18.42
C ASP A 300 -26.45 33.94 -17.01
N PHE A 301 -26.71 35.03 -16.28
CA PHE A 301 -26.28 35.19 -14.89
C PHE A 301 -26.98 34.22 -13.93
N LEU A 302 -28.30 34.02 -14.06
CA LEU A 302 -29.04 33.03 -13.27
C LEU A 302 -28.48 31.61 -13.50
N GLN A 303 -28.19 31.27 -14.76
CA GLN A 303 -27.55 30.01 -15.12
C GLN A 303 -26.15 29.87 -14.53
N LEU A 304 -25.35 30.94 -14.51
CA LEU A 304 -24.03 30.94 -13.88
C LEU A 304 -24.11 30.70 -12.36
N GLN A 305 -24.97 31.41 -11.63
CA GLN A 305 -25.08 31.21 -10.17
C GLN A 305 -25.61 29.81 -9.82
N CYS A 306 -26.60 29.29 -10.57
CA CYS A 306 -27.07 27.92 -10.39
C CYS A 306 -25.99 26.87 -10.71
N ALA A 307 -25.07 27.14 -11.65
CA ALA A 307 -23.93 26.26 -11.92
C ALA A 307 -22.89 26.30 -10.80
N LEU A 308 -22.53 27.50 -10.32
CA LEU A 308 -21.57 27.69 -9.22
C LEU A 308 -22.08 27.11 -7.89
N TYR A 309 -23.38 27.19 -7.62
CA TYR A 309 -24.04 26.57 -6.47
C TYR A 309 -23.86 25.04 -6.42
N ILE A 310 -23.84 24.37 -7.58
CA ILE A 310 -23.67 22.92 -7.68
C ILE A 310 -22.18 22.53 -7.76
N ASN A 311 -21.37 23.35 -8.43
CA ASN A 311 -19.95 23.09 -8.63
C ASN A 311 -19.16 24.41 -8.70
N SER A 312 -18.58 24.79 -7.57
CA SER A 312 -17.63 25.91 -7.42
C SER A 312 -16.17 25.45 -7.54
N GLU A 313 -15.89 24.23 -8.01
CA GLU A 313 -14.63 23.51 -7.79
C GLU A 313 -13.48 23.92 -8.73
N VAL A 314 -13.30 25.24 -8.88
CA VAL A 314 -11.98 25.87 -8.77
C VAL A 314 -11.53 25.91 -7.29
N SER A 315 -12.46 25.82 -6.33
CA SER A 315 -12.22 25.78 -4.88
C SER A 315 -12.23 24.33 -4.34
N GLY A 316 -11.06 23.71 -4.21
CA GLY A 316 -10.92 22.29 -3.85
C GLY A 316 -11.14 21.97 -2.36
N ILE A 317 -12.20 21.22 -2.05
CA ILE A 317 -12.52 20.74 -0.69
C ILE A 317 -12.05 19.28 -0.55
N PRO A 318 -11.18 18.92 0.42
CA PRO A 318 -10.68 17.55 0.55
C PRO A 318 -11.72 16.60 1.16
N LEU A 319 -11.86 15.40 0.58
CA LEU A 319 -12.82 14.32 0.89
C LEU A 319 -12.75 13.69 2.31
N ARG A 320 -12.10 14.33 3.29
CA ARG A 320 -11.64 13.76 4.58
C ARG A 320 -12.73 13.60 5.68
N ASN A 321 -13.97 13.28 5.31
CA ASN A 321 -15.08 13.14 6.26
C ASN A 321 -15.74 11.74 6.33
N LEU A 322 -15.62 10.91 5.29
CA LEU A 322 -16.28 9.60 5.23
C LEU A 322 -15.31 8.44 5.51
N SER A 323 -14.39 8.15 4.59
CA SER A 323 -13.44 7.02 4.70
C SER A 323 -12.44 7.19 5.86
N GLY A 324 -12.17 8.43 6.25
CA GLY A 324 -11.44 8.77 7.47
C GLY A 324 -12.16 9.91 8.18
N LYS A 325 -12.26 9.83 9.51
CA LYS A 325 -12.92 10.81 10.38
C LYS A 325 -12.17 10.93 11.70
N ARG A 326 -12.35 12.06 12.41
CA ARG A 326 -11.91 12.17 13.81
C ARG A 326 -12.75 11.24 14.68
N VAL A 327 -12.13 10.60 15.66
CA VAL A 327 -12.78 9.64 16.57
C VAL A 327 -12.50 9.99 18.03
N ASP A 328 -13.54 9.93 18.86
CA ASP A 328 -13.44 10.11 20.30
C ASP A 328 -12.74 8.92 20.97
N TYR A 329 -12.47 9.02 22.28
CA TYR A 329 -11.70 8.03 23.04
C TYR A 329 -10.31 7.73 22.44
N SER A 330 -9.73 8.75 21.81
CA SER A 330 -8.36 8.77 21.30
C SER A 330 -7.49 9.78 22.04
N GLY A 331 -6.18 9.55 22.05
CA GLY A 331 -5.18 10.45 22.63
C GLY A 331 -3.85 10.34 21.89
N ARG A 332 -3.08 11.42 21.85
CA ARG A 332 -1.80 11.51 21.15
C ARG A 332 -0.74 12.11 22.07
N THR A 333 0.42 11.47 22.17
CA THR A 333 1.53 11.96 22.97
C THR A 333 2.87 11.48 22.44
N VAL A 334 3.93 12.24 22.74
CA VAL A 334 5.34 11.86 22.53
C VAL A 334 5.61 10.49 23.13
N ILE A 335 6.30 9.64 22.35
CA ILE A 335 6.71 8.29 22.77
C ILE A 335 8.06 8.30 23.49
N SER A 336 8.31 7.27 24.28
CA SER A 336 9.56 7.08 25.01
C SER A 336 9.82 5.60 25.26
N PRO A 337 11.08 5.14 25.26
CA PRO A 337 11.41 3.76 25.59
C PRO A 337 10.99 3.42 27.03
N ASP A 338 10.32 2.28 27.23
CA ASP A 338 10.23 1.66 28.55
C ASP A 338 10.32 0.13 28.43
N PRO A 339 11.51 -0.44 28.68
CA PRO A 339 11.74 -1.85 28.49
C PRO A 339 11.09 -2.74 29.56
N ASN A 340 10.57 -2.14 30.64
CA ASN A 340 9.97 -2.88 31.74
C ASN A 340 8.58 -3.43 31.40
N LEU A 341 8.02 -2.96 30.30
CA LEU A 341 6.69 -3.37 29.85
C LEU A 341 6.74 -4.76 29.20
N ARG A 342 5.86 -5.64 29.69
CA ARG A 342 5.40 -6.80 28.93
C ARG A 342 4.42 -6.33 27.85
N ILE A 343 4.24 -7.19 26.86
CA ILE A 343 3.49 -6.91 25.63
C ILE A 343 1.96 -6.92 25.87
N ASP A 344 1.48 -7.62 26.89
CA ASP A 344 0.06 -7.93 27.10
C ASP A 344 -0.27 -8.31 28.57
N GLN A 345 -1.40 -7.82 29.14
CA GLN A 345 -2.07 -8.34 30.36
C GLN A 345 -3.56 -7.94 30.39
N VAL A 346 -4.47 -8.84 30.80
CA VAL A 346 -5.92 -8.61 31.00
C VAL A 346 -6.42 -9.38 32.24
N THR A 347 -7.47 -8.92 32.94
CA THR A 347 -8.07 -9.57 34.13
C THR A 347 -9.58 -9.29 34.30
N GLU A 348 -10.32 -10.19 34.98
CA GLU A 348 -11.80 -10.23 35.01
C GLU A 348 -12.49 -9.68 36.29
N ALA A 349 -13.84 -9.73 36.25
CA ALA A 349 -14.84 -9.67 37.34
C ALA A 349 -15.09 -8.32 38.03
N ASN A 350 -16.34 -7.80 37.86
CA ASN A 350 -16.60 -6.36 37.95
C ASN A 350 -17.38 -5.83 39.16
N MET A 351 -18.38 -6.52 39.76
CA MET A 351 -19.38 -5.79 40.57
C MET A 351 -18.80 -5.03 41.79
N ASP A 352 -18.05 -5.68 42.68
CA ASP A 352 -17.51 -5.00 43.86
C ASP A 352 -16.29 -4.11 43.53
N LEU A 353 -15.63 -4.39 42.39
CA LEU A 353 -14.65 -3.49 41.78
C LEU A 353 -15.32 -2.17 41.35
N MET A 354 -16.43 -2.21 40.61
CA MET A 354 -17.15 -1.00 40.18
C MET A 354 -17.67 -0.18 41.37
N LYS A 355 -18.20 -0.82 42.41
CA LYS A 355 -18.60 -0.12 43.65
C LYS A 355 -17.42 0.64 44.27
N LYS A 356 -16.22 0.04 44.29
CA LYS A 356 -14.97 0.64 44.78
C LYS A 356 -14.48 1.79 43.87
N LEU A 357 -14.60 1.65 42.55
CA LEU A 357 -14.25 2.70 41.57
C LEU A 357 -15.18 3.92 41.68
N ILE A 358 -16.50 3.72 41.84
CA ILE A 358 -17.48 4.79 42.10
C ILE A 358 -17.17 5.53 43.40
N LEU A 359 -16.75 4.82 44.45
CA LEU A 359 -16.34 5.44 45.72
C LEU A 359 -15.07 6.30 45.57
N ASN A 360 -14.09 5.85 44.79
CA ASN A 360 -12.90 6.65 44.45
C ASN A 360 -13.27 7.91 43.64
N GLY A 361 -14.19 7.80 42.69
CA GLY A 361 -14.70 8.92 41.89
C GLY A 361 -13.76 9.35 40.74
N ALA A 362 -13.99 10.54 40.21
CA ALA A 362 -13.32 11.01 38.98
C ALA A 362 -11.85 11.43 39.19
N ASP A 363 -11.52 12.01 40.35
CA ASP A 363 -10.21 12.66 40.57
C ASP A 363 -9.11 11.69 41.06
N LYS A 364 -9.44 10.43 41.38
CA LYS A 364 -8.50 9.45 41.97
C LYS A 364 -8.47 8.15 41.18
N HIS A 365 -7.32 7.87 40.56
CA HIS A 365 -7.05 6.59 39.90
C HIS A 365 -6.78 5.46 40.93
N PRO A 366 -7.24 4.21 40.66
CA PRO A 366 -8.25 3.85 39.67
C PRO A 366 -9.64 4.26 40.17
N GLY A 367 -10.43 4.91 39.31
CA GLY A 367 -11.72 5.49 39.67
C GLY A 367 -12.73 5.42 38.51
N ALA A 368 -13.72 6.31 38.55
CA ALA A 368 -14.78 6.38 37.52
C ALA A 368 -15.34 7.78 37.34
N ASN A 369 -15.68 8.12 36.09
CA ASN A 369 -16.13 9.46 35.70
C ASN A 369 -17.65 9.57 35.65
N PHE A 370 -18.36 8.62 35.00
CA PHE A 370 -19.81 8.68 34.83
C PHE A 370 -20.49 7.36 35.20
N ILE A 371 -21.79 7.45 35.50
CA ILE A 371 -22.71 6.32 35.57
C ILE A 371 -23.96 6.64 34.71
N GLN A 372 -24.36 5.71 33.86
CA GLN A 372 -25.57 5.78 33.05
C GLN A 372 -26.56 4.73 33.53
N GLN A 373 -27.73 5.15 34.01
CA GLN A 373 -28.73 4.25 34.58
C GLN A 373 -29.64 3.67 33.51
N ARG A 374 -29.87 2.35 33.55
CA ARG A 374 -30.58 1.60 32.49
C ARG A 374 -32.01 2.11 32.23
N GLU A 375 -32.73 2.49 33.28
CA GLU A 375 -34.15 2.90 33.21
C GLU A 375 -34.36 4.31 32.62
N THR A 376 -33.35 5.18 32.66
CA THR A 376 -33.49 6.60 32.26
C THR A 376 -32.53 7.03 31.16
N ASN A 377 -31.46 6.26 30.90
CA ASN A 377 -30.31 6.64 30.07
C ASN A 377 -29.61 7.96 30.46
N ILE A 378 -29.94 8.56 31.61
CA ILE A 378 -29.31 9.78 32.08
C ILE A 378 -27.88 9.47 32.57
N ARG A 379 -26.90 10.13 31.96
CA ARG A 379 -25.49 10.12 32.35
C ARG A 379 -25.26 11.07 33.54
N LYS A 380 -24.93 10.52 34.71
CA LYS A 380 -24.59 11.26 35.93
C LYS A 380 -23.06 11.34 36.08
N PHE A 381 -22.52 12.55 36.21
CA PHE A 381 -21.08 12.78 36.39
C PHE A 381 -20.67 12.66 37.86
N LEU A 382 -19.82 11.68 38.19
CA LEU A 382 -19.47 11.27 39.56
C LEU A 382 -18.62 12.29 40.35
N LYS A 383 -18.22 13.39 39.73
CA LYS A 383 -17.67 14.57 40.41
C LYS A 383 -18.71 15.29 41.27
N TYR A 384 -20.00 15.15 40.93
CA TYR A 384 -21.12 15.77 41.63
C TYR A 384 -22.04 14.71 42.26
N GLY A 385 -22.64 15.04 43.41
CA GLY A 385 -23.55 14.14 44.13
C GLY A 385 -22.86 13.13 45.07
N ASN A 386 -23.68 12.35 45.79
CA ASN A 386 -23.21 11.47 46.86
C ASN A 386 -22.78 10.08 46.34
N ARG A 387 -21.49 9.94 46.05
CA ARG A 387 -20.85 8.67 45.62
C ARG A 387 -21.19 7.45 46.51
N LYS A 388 -21.36 7.62 47.83
CA LYS A 388 -21.72 6.52 48.74
C LYS A 388 -23.16 6.01 48.55
N GLN A 389 -24.06 6.88 48.11
CA GLN A 389 -25.44 6.52 47.78
C GLN A 389 -25.48 5.87 46.38
N ILE A 390 -24.86 6.50 45.39
CA ILE A 390 -24.79 5.98 44.01
C ILE A 390 -24.16 4.57 43.96
N SER A 391 -23.12 4.31 44.75
CA SER A 391 -22.48 2.99 44.87
C SER A 391 -23.38 1.91 45.49
N LYS A 392 -24.37 2.29 46.32
CA LYS A 392 -25.41 1.38 46.85
C LYS A 392 -26.59 1.19 45.90
N GLU A 393 -26.90 2.20 45.09
CA GLU A 393 -28.03 2.20 44.15
C GLU A 393 -27.72 1.49 42.81
N LEU A 394 -26.45 1.15 42.55
CA LEU A 394 -25.96 0.47 41.34
C LEU A 394 -26.69 -0.87 41.09
N ARG A 395 -27.38 -0.98 39.94
CA ARG A 395 -28.12 -2.19 39.53
C ARG A 395 -27.37 -2.99 38.47
N TYR A 396 -27.76 -4.26 38.30
CA TYR A 396 -27.29 -5.07 37.17
C TYR A 396 -27.79 -4.48 35.84
N GLY A 397 -26.86 -4.12 34.96
CA GLY A 397 -27.15 -3.48 33.67
C GLY A 397 -27.07 -1.95 33.66
N ASP A 398 -26.71 -1.30 34.77
CA ASP A 398 -26.21 0.08 34.74
C ASP A 398 -24.78 0.11 34.17
N ILE A 399 -24.44 1.16 33.41
CA ILE A 399 -23.12 1.32 32.78
C ILE A 399 -22.27 2.28 33.62
N VAL A 400 -21.05 1.88 33.94
CA VAL A 400 -20.08 2.67 34.74
C VAL A 400 -18.86 2.99 33.88
N GLU A 401 -18.66 4.26 33.54
CA GLU A 401 -17.51 4.73 32.76
C GLU A 401 -16.31 4.90 33.70
N ARG A 402 -15.64 3.77 33.96
CA ARG A 402 -14.41 3.72 34.75
C ARG A 402 -13.21 4.33 34.01
N HIS A 403 -12.15 4.63 34.75
CA HIS A 403 -10.85 4.95 34.16
C HIS A 403 -10.23 3.72 33.48
N LEU A 404 -9.30 3.98 32.54
CA LEU A 404 -8.34 3.00 32.04
C LEU A 404 -7.52 2.44 33.21
N MET A 405 -7.20 1.14 33.20
CA MET A 405 -6.42 0.46 34.24
C MET A 405 -5.49 -0.60 33.66
N ASP A 406 -4.42 -0.94 34.38
CA ASP A 406 -3.60 -2.11 34.07
C ASP A 406 -4.50 -3.36 34.00
N GLY A 407 -4.60 -3.96 32.81
CA GLY A 407 -5.59 -4.99 32.47
C GLY A 407 -6.51 -4.63 31.31
N ASP A 408 -6.52 -3.36 30.87
CA ASP A 408 -7.04 -2.96 29.56
C ASP A 408 -5.98 -3.15 28.45
N VAL A 409 -6.39 -2.97 27.19
CA VAL A 409 -5.51 -2.99 26.00
C VAL A 409 -4.35 -1.98 26.10
N ALA A 410 -4.44 -0.99 26.99
CA ALA A 410 -3.37 -0.04 27.31
C ALA A 410 -3.10 0.04 28.82
N VAL A 411 -1.83 0.22 29.19
CA VAL A 411 -1.30 0.14 30.57
C VAL A 411 -1.03 1.54 31.14
N VAL A 412 -1.34 1.79 32.42
CA VAL A 412 -1.28 3.15 33.01
C VAL A 412 0.02 3.38 33.78
N ARG A 413 0.76 4.43 33.45
CA ARG A 413 2.04 4.78 34.11
C ARG A 413 2.06 6.26 34.54
N PRO A 414 2.88 6.65 35.55
CA PRO A 414 2.80 7.99 36.17
C PRO A 414 3.43 9.12 35.34
N HIS A 415 4.15 8.80 34.26
CA HIS A 415 4.71 9.78 33.34
C HIS A 415 3.72 10.10 32.21
N ARG A 416 3.83 11.29 31.61
CA ARG A 416 2.91 11.74 30.55
C ARG A 416 3.18 11.12 29.18
N THR A 417 4.40 10.66 28.91
CA THR A 417 4.78 10.08 27.61
C THR A 417 4.22 8.68 27.42
N PHE A 418 3.87 8.33 26.18
CA PHE A 418 3.58 6.93 25.85
C PHE A 418 4.86 6.08 25.90
N ARG A 419 4.69 4.81 26.25
CA ARG A 419 5.79 3.90 26.60
C ARG A 419 5.48 2.49 26.11
N PHE A 420 6.44 1.90 25.42
CA PHE A 420 6.38 0.52 24.93
C PHE A 420 7.79 -0.06 24.79
N ASN A 421 7.84 -1.38 24.59
CA ASN A 421 9.09 -2.12 24.48
C ASN A 421 9.74 -1.93 23.09
N GLU A 422 11.05 -1.72 23.09
CA GLU A 422 11.88 -1.34 21.95
C GLU A 422 11.90 -2.41 20.84
N CYS A 423 11.58 -3.67 21.16
CA CYS A 423 11.38 -4.73 20.15
C CYS A 423 10.28 -4.39 19.14
N VAL A 424 9.29 -3.56 19.52
CA VAL A 424 8.11 -3.20 18.72
C VAL A 424 8.34 -1.91 17.91
N CYS A 425 9.49 -1.24 18.04
CA CYS A 425 9.83 -0.04 17.26
C CYS A 425 9.95 -0.31 15.74
N THR A 426 10.39 -1.51 15.32
CA THR A 426 10.55 -1.81 13.89
C THR A 426 9.21 -1.83 13.13
N PRO A 427 8.14 -2.51 13.60
CA PRO A 427 6.80 -2.39 13.02
C PRO A 427 6.27 -0.96 12.83
N TYR A 428 6.57 -0.05 13.77
CA TYR A 428 6.14 1.36 13.68
C TYR A 428 7.14 2.27 12.96
N ASN A 429 8.32 1.76 12.59
CA ASN A 429 9.48 2.51 12.08
C ASN A 429 9.83 3.76 12.93
N ALA A 430 9.62 3.69 14.25
CA ALA A 430 9.80 4.78 15.19
C ALA A 430 11.15 4.68 15.94
N ASP A 431 11.82 5.81 16.21
CA ASP A 431 13.17 5.81 16.81
C ASP A 431 13.35 6.65 18.10
N PHE A 432 12.25 7.25 18.59
CA PHE A 432 12.18 8.07 19.81
C PHE A 432 12.91 9.43 19.75
N ASP A 433 13.07 10.04 18.57
CA ASP A 433 13.64 11.40 18.44
C ASP A 433 12.77 12.54 19.03
N GLY A 434 11.46 12.31 19.11
CA GLY A 434 10.42 13.32 19.34
C GLY A 434 9.05 12.88 18.82
N ASP A 435 8.99 11.83 17.99
CA ASP A 435 7.81 11.08 17.55
C ASP A 435 6.60 11.09 18.52
N GLU A 436 5.39 11.22 17.96
CA GLU A 436 4.12 11.10 18.69
C GLU A 436 3.23 10.02 18.08
N MET A 437 2.77 9.08 18.89
CA MET A 437 1.82 8.04 18.47
C MET A 437 0.39 8.35 18.94
N ASN A 438 -0.59 7.87 18.18
CA ASN A 438 -1.99 7.89 18.56
C ASN A 438 -2.34 6.60 19.31
N LEU A 439 -3.11 6.71 20.39
CA LEU A 439 -3.73 5.62 21.12
C LEU A 439 -5.26 5.73 20.95
N HIS A 440 -5.92 4.61 20.66
CA HIS A 440 -7.37 4.50 20.53
C HIS A 440 -7.88 3.43 21.49
N LEU A 441 -8.96 3.68 22.23
CA LEU A 441 -9.51 2.74 23.21
C LEU A 441 -10.82 2.11 22.69
N PRO A 442 -10.86 0.81 22.36
CA PRO A 442 -12.09 0.13 21.95
C PRO A 442 -13.14 0.13 23.07
N GLN A 443 -14.36 0.57 22.75
CA GLN A 443 -15.44 0.75 23.73
C GLN A 443 -16.35 -0.48 23.89
N THR A 444 -16.47 -1.33 22.87
CA THR A 444 -17.24 -2.58 22.92
C THR A 444 -16.34 -3.79 23.21
N GLU A 445 -16.86 -4.80 23.90
CA GLU A 445 -16.09 -6.01 24.21
C GLU A 445 -15.75 -6.83 22.95
N GLU A 446 -16.62 -6.81 21.93
CA GLU A 446 -16.38 -7.40 20.61
C GLU A 446 -15.11 -6.82 19.96
N ALA A 447 -15.03 -5.49 19.84
CA ALA A 447 -13.86 -4.82 19.26
C ALA A 447 -12.59 -4.97 20.13
N LYS A 448 -12.73 -5.16 21.45
CA LYS A 448 -11.58 -5.52 22.31
C LYS A 448 -11.10 -6.95 22.04
N ALA A 449 -12.02 -7.90 21.87
CA ALA A 449 -11.68 -9.29 21.57
C ALA A 449 -10.98 -9.42 20.20
N GLU A 450 -11.49 -8.75 19.17
CA GLU A 450 -10.85 -8.66 17.85
C GLU A 450 -9.45 -8.01 17.95
N ALA A 451 -9.33 -6.84 18.59
CA ALA A 451 -8.07 -6.14 18.73
C ALA A 451 -7.02 -6.92 19.56
N LEU A 452 -7.44 -7.64 20.61
CA LEU A 452 -6.55 -8.44 21.43
C LEU A 452 -6.07 -9.72 20.72
N THR A 453 -6.95 -10.34 19.94
CA THR A 453 -6.72 -11.65 19.30
C THR A 453 -6.02 -11.50 17.95
N LEU A 454 -6.58 -10.68 17.06
CA LEU A 454 -6.11 -10.53 15.67
C LEU A 454 -5.04 -9.43 15.54
N MET A 455 -5.26 -8.27 16.15
CA MET A 455 -4.29 -7.16 16.14
C MET A 455 -3.23 -7.28 17.26
N GLY A 456 -3.31 -8.33 18.07
CA GLY A 456 -2.40 -8.57 19.18
C GLY A 456 -0.95 -8.74 18.72
N VAL A 457 -0.03 -8.05 19.38
CA VAL A 457 1.41 -8.07 19.07
C VAL A 457 2.02 -9.48 19.13
N LYS A 458 1.44 -10.39 19.92
CA LYS A 458 1.85 -11.80 20.02
C LYS A 458 1.51 -12.65 18.79
N ALA A 459 0.46 -12.28 18.04
CA ALA A 459 0.15 -12.87 16.74
C ALA A 459 1.05 -12.23 15.66
N ASN A 460 1.12 -10.90 15.66
CA ASN A 460 1.83 -10.09 14.66
C ASN A 460 3.36 -9.98 14.87
N LEU A 461 4.01 -11.08 15.25
CA LEU A 461 5.47 -11.15 15.40
C LEU A 461 6.21 -11.28 14.05
N VAL A 462 5.54 -11.83 13.04
CA VAL A 462 6.03 -11.99 11.67
C VAL A 462 5.32 -11.02 10.73
N THR A 463 6.00 -10.59 9.66
CA THR A 463 5.35 -9.81 8.59
C THR A 463 4.66 -10.74 7.59
N PRO A 464 3.43 -10.43 7.13
CA PRO A 464 2.78 -11.20 6.07
C PRO A 464 3.56 -11.14 4.74
N ARG A 465 4.36 -10.09 4.49
CA ARG A 465 5.04 -9.86 3.21
C ARG A 465 5.86 -11.06 2.72
N ASN A 466 6.53 -11.74 3.65
CA ASN A 466 7.47 -12.83 3.36
C ASN A 466 7.59 -13.87 4.49
N GLY A 467 6.86 -13.74 5.60
CA GLY A 467 6.93 -14.66 6.75
C GLY A 467 8.22 -14.57 7.57
N GLU A 468 8.94 -13.44 7.53
CA GLU A 468 10.12 -13.19 8.38
C GLU A 468 9.72 -12.52 9.72
N PRO A 469 10.49 -12.73 10.81
CA PRO A 469 10.25 -12.03 12.07
C PRO A 469 10.52 -10.53 11.94
N LEU A 470 9.51 -9.71 12.21
CA LEU A 470 9.59 -8.25 12.22
C LEU A 470 9.91 -7.72 13.61
N ILE A 471 9.28 -8.31 14.63
CA ILE A 471 9.54 -8.05 16.05
C ILE A 471 10.64 -9.02 16.52
N ALA A 472 11.74 -8.44 17.01
CA ALA A 472 12.92 -9.16 17.48
C ALA A 472 13.70 -8.29 18.47
N ALA A 473 14.77 -8.81 19.09
CA ALA A 473 15.53 -8.05 20.08
C ALA A 473 16.34 -6.89 19.45
N ILE A 474 16.03 -5.67 19.90
CA ILE A 474 16.74 -4.41 19.60
C ILE A 474 17.64 -4.04 20.81
N GLN A 475 17.59 -2.82 21.38
CA GLN A 475 18.57 -2.34 22.37
C GLN A 475 17.99 -2.25 23.80
N ASP A 476 18.86 -2.56 24.77
CA ASP A 476 18.82 -2.24 26.21
C ASP A 476 17.48 -2.27 26.99
N PHE A 477 17.09 -3.47 27.44
CA PHE A 477 15.93 -3.76 28.30
C PHE A 477 16.14 -4.33 29.74
N ILE A 478 15.24 -3.99 30.69
CA ILE A 478 14.95 -4.64 32.00
C ILE A 478 13.49 -4.25 32.38
N THR A 479 12.60 -4.88 33.19
CA THR A 479 12.57 -5.92 34.27
C THR A 479 11.26 -6.79 34.22
N GLY A 480 10.85 -7.51 35.30
CA GLY A 480 9.44 -7.93 35.55
C GLY A 480 9.16 -9.39 36.04
N LYS A 481 7.92 -9.90 35.84
CA LYS A 481 7.21 -10.98 36.58
C LYS A 481 7.96 -12.26 37.01
N ASP A 482 8.97 -12.74 36.29
CA ASP A 482 9.78 -13.94 36.64
C ASP A 482 10.57 -13.86 37.98
N VAL A 483 10.38 -12.80 38.78
CA VAL A 483 11.08 -12.54 40.07
C VAL A 483 11.01 -13.73 41.05
N ASN A 484 9.89 -14.44 41.08
CA ASN A 484 9.67 -15.58 41.99
C ASN A 484 9.85 -16.94 41.30
N MET A 485 10.34 -16.97 40.06
CA MET A 485 10.60 -18.22 39.34
C MET A 485 11.86 -18.87 39.91
N LYS A 486 11.77 -20.14 40.32
CA LYS A 486 12.96 -20.97 40.59
C LYS A 486 13.84 -21.02 39.33
N ILE A 487 15.15 -21.21 39.47
CA ILE A 487 16.08 -21.33 38.33
C ILE A 487 16.98 -22.55 38.56
N ASP A 488 17.03 -23.45 37.58
CA ASP A 488 17.93 -24.61 37.58
C ASP A 488 19.30 -24.21 36.99
N LEU A 489 20.26 -23.90 37.86
CA LEU A 489 21.62 -23.54 37.44
C LEU A 489 22.37 -24.73 36.82
N PRO A 490 22.97 -24.59 35.62
CA PRO A 490 23.75 -25.65 34.99
C PRO A 490 25.10 -25.87 35.72
N PRO A 491 25.74 -27.05 35.57
CA PRO A 491 27.10 -27.27 36.10
C PRO A 491 28.11 -26.34 35.40
N PRO A 492 29.13 -25.80 36.11
CA PRO A 492 30.15 -24.94 35.49
C PRO A 492 31.01 -25.74 34.50
N VAL A 493 31.38 -25.13 33.36
CA VAL A 493 32.25 -25.78 32.35
C VAL A 493 33.65 -26.02 32.92
N ILE A 494 34.19 -25.05 33.65
CA ILE A 494 35.52 -25.13 34.26
C ILE A 494 35.32 -25.42 35.74
N LEU A 495 35.86 -26.54 36.23
CA LEU A 495 35.73 -27.00 37.62
C LEU A 495 36.98 -26.71 38.47
N LYS A 496 38.16 -26.64 37.83
CA LYS A 496 39.46 -26.28 38.42
C LYS A 496 40.19 -25.35 37.43
N PRO A 497 40.98 -24.36 37.90
CA PRO A 497 41.25 -24.03 39.30
C PRO A 497 40.09 -23.34 40.02
N VAL A 498 39.15 -22.73 39.28
CA VAL A 498 37.97 -22.03 39.81
C VAL A 498 36.72 -22.53 39.08
N LYS A 499 35.55 -22.52 39.75
CA LYS A 499 34.26 -22.81 39.12
C LYS A 499 33.85 -21.63 38.22
N LEU A 500 33.92 -21.81 36.89
CA LEU A 500 33.57 -20.77 35.92
C LEU A 500 32.46 -21.26 34.97
N TRP A 501 31.44 -20.43 34.80
CA TRP A 501 30.38 -20.59 33.81
C TRP A 501 30.70 -19.77 32.55
N THR A 502 30.26 -20.24 31.40
CA THR A 502 30.42 -19.47 30.15
C THR A 502 29.18 -18.61 29.88
N GLY A 503 29.35 -17.49 29.17
CA GLY A 503 28.20 -16.66 28.74
C GLY A 503 27.16 -17.43 27.90
N LYS A 504 27.56 -18.51 27.22
CA LYS A 504 26.63 -19.44 26.54
C LYS A 504 25.71 -20.12 27.54
N GLN A 505 26.22 -20.65 28.65
CA GLN A 505 25.39 -21.28 29.70
C GLN A 505 24.40 -20.31 30.34
N VAL A 506 24.80 -19.04 30.52
CA VAL A 506 23.87 -17.99 31.00
C VAL A 506 22.72 -17.79 29.99
N PHE A 507 23.01 -17.83 28.69
CA PHE A 507 21.98 -17.77 27.65
C PHE A 507 21.09 -19.03 27.59
N ASN A 508 21.62 -20.22 27.89
CA ASN A 508 20.81 -21.44 27.98
C ASN A 508 19.71 -21.30 29.03
N VAL A 509 20.02 -20.70 30.19
CA VAL A 509 19.05 -20.41 31.27
C VAL A 509 18.00 -19.39 30.84
N VAL A 510 18.32 -18.47 29.91
CA VAL A 510 17.35 -17.53 29.33
C VAL A 510 16.34 -18.25 28.43
N LEU A 511 16.79 -19.19 27.59
CA LEU A 511 15.91 -20.02 26.77
C LEU A 511 15.07 -21.00 27.61
N ARG A 512 15.70 -21.67 28.58
CA ARG A 512 15.08 -22.69 29.43
C ARG A 512 15.50 -22.54 30.91
N PRO A 513 14.76 -21.73 31.71
CA PRO A 513 15.11 -21.48 33.11
C PRO A 513 15.02 -22.68 34.06
N ASN A 514 14.17 -23.67 33.76
CA ASN A 514 13.92 -24.84 34.59
C ASN A 514 13.73 -26.10 33.74
N LYS A 515 14.03 -27.27 34.30
CA LYS A 515 13.77 -28.57 33.68
C LYS A 515 12.28 -28.83 33.44
N ASN A 516 11.41 -28.31 34.32
CA ASN A 516 9.95 -28.39 34.20
C ASN A 516 9.39 -27.70 32.94
N ILE A 517 10.14 -26.77 32.35
CA ILE A 517 9.75 -26.11 31.10
C ILE A 517 10.12 -27.05 29.92
N PRO A 518 9.16 -27.45 29.07
CA PRO A 518 9.37 -28.51 28.06
C PRO A 518 10.15 -28.05 26.82
N ILE A 519 10.48 -26.76 26.70
CA ILE A 519 11.14 -26.17 25.52
C ILE A 519 12.49 -26.85 25.24
N LYS A 520 12.53 -27.62 24.14
CA LYS A 520 13.74 -28.24 23.55
C LYS A 520 13.99 -27.64 22.17
N MET A 521 14.58 -26.44 22.11
CA MET A 521 14.85 -25.78 20.84
C MET A 521 16.10 -26.38 20.16
N ASN A 522 16.01 -26.65 18.86
CA ASN A 522 17.11 -27.16 18.04
C ASN A 522 17.31 -26.24 16.83
N LEU A 523 18.55 -25.77 16.61
CA LEU A 523 18.90 -24.85 15.51
C LEU A 523 20.35 -25.10 15.05
N ARG A 524 20.56 -25.06 13.72
CA ARG A 524 21.87 -24.98 13.09
C ARG A 524 21.84 -23.94 11.98
N THR A 525 22.52 -22.80 12.16
CA THR A 525 22.57 -21.70 11.19
C THR A 525 23.98 -21.10 11.08
N LYS A 526 24.18 -20.15 10.16
CA LYS A 526 25.45 -19.45 9.92
C LYS A 526 25.35 -18.00 10.40
N GLY A 527 26.20 -17.59 11.34
CA GLY A 527 26.38 -16.19 11.69
C GLY A 527 27.16 -15.42 10.61
N LYS A 528 27.12 -14.09 10.66
CA LYS A 528 27.72 -13.16 9.68
C LYS A 528 29.22 -13.37 9.43
N GLN A 529 29.95 -13.89 10.41
CA GLN A 529 31.40 -14.17 10.29
C GLN A 529 31.70 -15.65 9.94
N TYR A 530 30.80 -16.34 9.25
CA TYR A 530 30.91 -17.77 8.89
C TYR A 530 31.03 -18.72 10.10
N THR A 531 30.79 -18.23 11.31
CA THR A 531 30.72 -19.06 12.51
C THR A 531 29.38 -19.81 12.51
N ASN A 532 29.44 -21.14 12.48
CA ASN A 532 28.24 -21.96 12.63
C ASN A 532 27.71 -21.79 14.05
N VAL A 533 26.44 -21.44 14.18
CA VAL A 533 25.70 -21.36 15.44
C VAL A 533 24.89 -22.63 15.58
N VAL A 534 25.09 -23.36 16.68
CA VAL A 534 24.40 -24.62 16.96
C VAL A 534 23.78 -24.56 18.35
N ILE A 535 22.48 -24.76 18.42
CA ILE A 535 21.70 -24.90 19.64
C ILE A 535 21.05 -26.29 19.62
N HIS A 536 21.19 -27.04 20.70
CA HIS A 536 20.73 -28.41 20.84
C HIS A 536 19.99 -28.57 22.17
N ASN A 537 18.72 -28.99 22.14
CA ASN A 537 17.85 -29.12 23.31
C ASN A 537 17.84 -27.86 24.22
N SER A 538 17.79 -26.68 23.60
CA SER A 538 17.88 -25.33 24.22
C SER A 538 19.26 -24.94 24.78
N GLU A 539 20.32 -25.70 24.49
CA GLU A 539 21.70 -25.38 24.87
C GLU A 539 22.54 -24.87 23.69
N LEU A 540 23.08 -23.66 23.80
CA LEU A 540 23.96 -23.04 22.81
C LEU A 540 25.37 -23.65 22.90
N MET A 541 25.70 -24.52 21.95
CA MET A 541 26.95 -25.28 21.92
C MET A 541 28.10 -24.47 21.33
N CYS A 542 27.90 -23.89 20.14
CA CYS A 542 28.95 -23.16 19.42
C CYS A 542 28.39 -21.95 18.64
N GLY A 543 29.32 -21.13 18.12
CA GLY A 543 29.02 -19.85 17.50
C GLY A 543 28.91 -18.68 18.48
N ALA A 544 28.51 -17.52 17.95
CA ALA A 544 28.16 -16.30 18.68
C ALA A 544 26.79 -15.82 18.20
N LEU A 545 26.07 -15.07 19.03
CA LEU A 545 24.75 -14.54 18.69
C LEU A 545 24.90 -13.17 18.02
N ASP A 546 24.28 -13.01 16.86
CA ASP A 546 24.31 -11.78 16.04
C ASP A 546 22.90 -11.45 15.49
N LYS A 547 22.78 -10.36 14.72
CA LYS A 547 21.49 -9.96 14.11
C LYS A 547 20.86 -11.05 13.23
N ALA A 548 21.61 -11.94 12.59
CA ALA A 548 21.04 -13.00 11.75
C ALA A 548 20.39 -14.14 12.57
N VAL A 549 20.72 -14.25 13.85
CA VAL A 549 20.25 -15.29 14.77
C VAL A 549 19.23 -14.76 15.80
N VAL A 550 19.32 -13.48 16.18
CA VAL A 550 18.52 -12.88 17.27
C VAL A 550 17.71 -11.66 16.84
N GLY A 551 18.02 -11.06 15.68
CA GLY A 551 17.32 -9.89 15.15
C GLY A 551 16.28 -10.22 14.07
N SER A 552 15.67 -9.16 13.53
CA SER A 552 14.63 -9.22 12.49
C SER A 552 15.19 -9.51 11.09
N GLY A 553 14.34 -10.05 10.21
CA GLY A 553 14.68 -10.37 8.80
C GLY A 553 15.43 -11.69 8.59
N SER A 554 15.20 -12.71 9.44
CA SER A 554 15.81 -14.04 9.30
C SER A 554 14.89 -15.15 9.82
N LYS A 555 14.42 -16.03 8.92
CA LYS A 555 13.69 -17.26 9.29
C LYS A 555 14.54 -18.29 10.04
N SER A 556 15.87 -18.11 10.09
CA SER A 556 16.76 -18.94 10.89
C SER A 556 17.01 -18.40 12.31
N GLY A 557 16.25 -17.36 12.71
CA GLY A 557 16.35 -16.75 14.04
C GLY A 557 15.74 -17.60 15.17
N ILE A 558 16.30 -17.45 16.37
CA ILE A 558 15.87 -18.15 17.60
C ILE A 558 14.39 -17.90 17.90
N PHE A 559 13.95 -16.65 17.89
CA PHE A 559 12.57 -16.29 18.25
C PHE A 559 11.55 -16.78 17.21
N TYR A 560 11.93 -16.83 15.93
CA TYR A 560 11.10 -17.42 14.87
C TYR A 560 10.90 -18.92 15.07
N ILE A 561 11.96 -19.64 15.45
CA ILE A 561 11.87 -21.08 15.75
C ILE A 561 11.04 -21.33 17.01
N LEU A 562 11.19 -20.50 18.06
CA LEU A 562 10.33 -20.59 19.24
C LEU A 562 8.84 -20.34 18.91
N LEU A 563 8.55 -19.38 18.03
CA LEU A 563 7.20 -19.13 17.53
C LEU A 563 6.64 -20.34 16.75
N ARG A 564 7.39 -20.87 15.77
CA ARG A 564 6.95 -21.94 14.87
C ARG A 564 6.81 -23.32 15.53
N ASP A 565 7.59 -23.59 16.57
CA ASP A 565 7.63 -24.88 17.28
C ASP A 565 6.92 -24.86 18.65
N PHE A 566 6.87 -23.72 19.35
CA PHE A 566 6.34 -23.62 20.72
C PHE A 566 5.34 -22.46 20.95
N GLY A 567 4.98 -21.71 19.90
CA GLY A 567 3.93 -20.68 19.93
C GLY A 567 4.40 -19.28 20.35
N GLY A 568 3.61 -18.27 19.99
CA GLY A 568 3.95 -16.84 20.17
C GLY A 568 4.18 -16.41 21.61
N GLN A 569 3.48 -17.02 22.58
CA GLN A 569 3.71 -16.75 24.00
C GLN A 569 5.13 -17.12 24.43
N VAL A 570 5.64 -18.28 24.01
CA VAL A 570 6.99 -18.74 24.34
C VAL A 570 8.05 -17.87 23.66
N ALA A 571 7.82 -17.46 22.41
CA ALA A 571 8.69 -16.52 21.71
C ALA A 571 8.73 -15.15 22.44
N ALA A 572 7.58 -14.62 22.86
CA ALA A 572 7.47 -13.35 23.58
C ALA A 572 8.16 -13.41 24.96
N ASP A 573 7.92 -14.45 25.76
CA ASP A 573 8.59 -14.63 27.06
C ASP A 573 10.11 -14.79 26.89
N ALA A 574 10.57 -15.50 25.86
CA ALA A 574 12.00 -15.65 25.56
C ALA A 574 12.64 -14.33 25.08
N MET A 575 12.00 -13.60 24.16
CA MET A 575 12.44 -12.25 23.75
C MET A 575 12.56 -11.34 24.97
N TRP A 576 11.54 -11.31 25.82
CA TRP A 576 11.52 -10.48 27.02
C TRP A 576 12.55 -10.90 28.09
N ARG A 577 12.93 -12.17 28.20
CA ARG A 577 14.07 -12.59 29.05
C ARG A 577 15.43 -12.22 28.47
N VAL A 578 15.66 -12.43 27.16
CA VAL A 578 16.90 -11.99 26.48
C VAL A 578 17.07 -10.49 26.66
N ALA A 579 15.99 -9.76 26.37
CA ALA A 579 15.85 -8.34 26.58
C ALA A 579 16.34 -7.95 27.99
N ARG A 580 15.71 -8.50 29.05
CA ARG A 580 16.06 -8.21 30.45
C ARG A 580 17.51 -8.47 30.87
N VAL A 581 18.19 -9.42 30.25
CA VAL A 581 19.54 -9.83 30.68
C VAL A 581 20.62 -8.96 30.03
N CYS A 582 20.48 -8.61 28.74
CA CYS A 582 21.52 -7.95 27.97
C CYS A 582 22.06 -6.63 28.56
N PRO A 583 21.28 -5.75 29.23
CA PRO A 583 21.82 -4.50 29.75
C PRO A 583 21.77 -4.35 31.27
N PHE A 584 21.10 -5.25 32.01
CA PHE A 584 21.57 -5.51 33.36
C PHE A 584 23.03 -5.94 33.30
N PHE A 585 23.39 -6.73 32.28
CA PHE A 585 24.78 -6.98 31.89
C PHE A 585 25.48 -5.67 31.46
N LEU A 586 25.17 -5.06 30.30
CA LEU A 586 25.89 -3.87 29.78
C LEU A 586 26.04 -2.70 30.78
N SER A 587 24.98 -2.31 31.50
CA SER A 587 25.04 -1.19 32.47
C SER A 587 25.97 -1.48 33.66
N LYS A 588 26.02 -2.74 34.14
CA LYS A 588 26.94 -3.15 35.22
C LYS A 588 28.41 -3.04 34.82
N TYR A 589 28.75 -3.06 33.53
CA TYR A 589 30.13 -2.88 33.06
C TYR A 589 30.63 -1.44 32.98
N LYS A 590 29.79 -0.45 33.36
CA LYS A 590 30.07 1.00 33.42
C LYS A 590 30.44 1.68 32.09
N PHE A 591 29.56 2.59 31.70
CA PHE A 591 29.68 3.47 30.54
C PHE A 591 30.32 4.82 30.94
N THR A 592 31.66 4.96 30.91
CA THR A 592 32.39 6.26 30.82
C THR A 592 33.92 6.11 30.90
N ARG A 593 34.65 6.78 30.01
CA ARG A 593 35.49 7.97 30.32
C ARG A 593 36.28 8.40 29.07
N SER A 594 35.82 9.44 28.38
CA SER A 594 36.50 10.01 27.21
C SER A 594 36.95 11.46 27.47
N LEU A 595 38.16 11.64 27.97
CA LEU A 595 38.97 12.86 27.80
C LEU A 595 40.43 12.56 28.18
N THR A 596 41.35 13.25 27.54
CA THR A 596 42.79 13.05 27.61
C THR A 596 43.35 13.21 29.03
N GLY A 597 44.13 12.22 29.49
CA GLY A 597 44.80 12.28 30.80
C GLY A 597 45.72 11.09 31.02
N ILE A 598 47.01 11.36 31.23
CA ILE A 598 48.05 10.36 31.51
C ILE A 598 48.01 10.01 33.00
N ASP A 599 47.94 8.72 33.35
CA ASP A 599 48.94 8.13 34.24
C ASP A 599 49.10 6.63 33.96
N VAL A 600 50.33 6.14 34.08
CA VAL A 600 50.74 4.73 33.98
C VAL A 600 51.64 4.43 35.18
N ARG A 601 51.01 4.38 36.36
CA ARG A 601 51.56 3.87 37.64
C ARG A 601 50.41 3.21 38.39
N GLY A 602 50.62 1.98 38.86
CA GLY A 602 49.60 1.21 39.56
C GLY A 602 49.66 1.41 41.08
N PHE A 603 48.64 0.96 41.79
CA PHE A 603 48.80 0.50 43.18
C PHE A 603 47.72 -0.53 43.56
N VAL A 604 47.98 -1.29 44.63
CA VAL A 604 47.04 -2.24 45.23
C VAL A 604 45.95 -1.48 46.00
N MET A 605 44.69 -1.94 45.94
CA MET A 605 43.71 -1.54 46.96
C MET A 605 42.72 -2.67 47.32
N THR A 606 43.05 -3.40 48.37
CA THR A 606 42.12 -4.26 49.12
C THR A 606 41.32 -3.41 50.12
N VAL A 607 40.12 -3.86 50.52
CA VAL A 607 39.32 -3.33 51.66
C VAL A 607 38.94 -1.83 51.61
N SER A 608 37.68 -1.50 51.30
CA SER A 608 37.09 -0.18 51.65
C SER A 608 35.56 -0.10 51.68
N ILE A 609 34.83 -0.88 50.87
CA ILE A 609 33.36 -0.72 50.73
C ILE A 609 32.56 -1.27 51.94
N LEU A 610 33.19 -2.03 52.83
CA LEU A 610 32.55 -2.76 53.94
C LEU A 610 32.03 -1.89 55.11
N ARG A 611 32.16 -0.57 55.06
CA ARG A 611 31.86 0.33 56.22
C ARG A 611 30.60 1.19 56.09
N LEU A 612 29.92 1.23 54.94
CA LEU A 612 28.79 2.15 54.70
C LEU A 612 27.38 1.52 54.82
N TYR A 613 27.28 0.19 54.99
CA TYR A 613 26.00 -0.55 54.88
C TYR A 613 25.45 -1.12 56.21
N MET A 614 26.02 -0.74 57.35
CA MET A 614 25.76 -1.37 58.67
C MET A 614 24.74 -0.61 59.56
N PHE A 615 23.89 0.27 59.01
CA PHE A 615 22.99 1.10 59.82
C PHE A 615 21.54 1.19 59.33
N THR A 616 20.85 0.06 59.24
CA THR A 616 19.44 -0.12 59.64
C THR A 616 19.13 -1.62 59.79
N ARG A 617 18.05 -1.98 60.51
CA ARG A 617 17.89 -3.31 61.13
C ARG A 617 16.89 -4.23 60.42
N LYS A 618 17.22 -5.53 60.45
CA LYS A 618 16.36 -6.74 60.61
C LYS A 618 15.02 -6.74 59.84
N THR A 619 14.77 -7.73 58.99
CA THR A 619 14.25 -9.07 59.36
C THR A 619 14.36 -10.04 58.16
N VAL A 620 14.11 -11.34 58.37
CA VAL A 620 14.14 -12.46 57.39
C VAL A 620 15.55 -12.99 57.07
N LEU A 621 15.88 -14.16 57.65
CA LEU A 621 16.92 -15.04 57.10
C LEU A 621 16.32 -15.78 55.89
N TYR A 622 16.88 -15.62 54.68
CA TYR A 622 16.83 -16.62 53.59
C TYR A 622 17.66 -16.24 52.32
N SER A 623 18.65 -15.35 52.40
CA SER A 623 19.21 -14.66 51.21
C SER A 623 20.70 -14.92 50.86
N GLU A 624 21.42 -15.79 51.56
CA GLU A 624 22.90 -15.86 51.45
C GLU A 624 23.47 -16.60 50.23
N VAL A 625 22.63 -17.25 49.41
CA VAL A 625 23.09 -18.03 48.23
C VAL A 625 23.21 -17.20 46.94
N ASN A 626 22.50 -16.07 46.84
CA ASN A 626 22.25 -15.40 45.54
C ASN A 626 23.27 -14.34 45.09
N PHE A 627 24.38 -14.11 45.82
CA PHE A 627 25.28 -12.98 45.54
C PHE A 627 26.70 -13.31 45.04
N GLN A 628 27.07 -14.58 44.89
CA GLN A 628 28.40 -14.96 44.35
C GLN A 628 28.46 -15.10 42.81
N PHE A 629 27.32 -15.17 42.12
CA PHE A 629 27.26 -15.48 40.68
C PHE A 629 27.73 -14.36 39.72
N VAL A 630 27.95 -13.13 40.20
CA VAL A 630 28.17 -11.94 39.34
C VAL A 630 29.65 -11.55 39.20
N ASN A 631 30.53 -11.97 40.11
CA ASN A 631 31.90 -11.42 40.22
C ASN A 631 32.95 -12.05 39.26
N VAL A 632 32.53 -12.81 38.24
CA VAL A 632 33.45 -13.64 37.42
C VAL A 632 33.73 -13.06 36.02
N ALA A 633 32.92 -12.13 35.53
CA ALA A 633 33.17 -11.40 34.28
C ALA A 633 33.47 -9.93 34.61
N GLY A 634 34.68 -9.45 34.31
CA GLY A 634 35.20 -8.19 34.84
C GLY A 634 35.51 -7.10 33.81
N ASN A 635 35.16 -5.87 34.16
CA ASN A 635 35.87 -4.63 33.81
C ASN A 635 36.07 -4.27 32.31
N ARG A 636 35.04 -4.41 31.46
CA ARG A 636 35.00 -3.71 30.14
C ARG A 636 33.60 -3.19 29.80
N GLY A 637 33.39 -1.88 29.98
CA GLY A 637 32.22 -1.18 29.45
C GLY A 637 32.28 -1.03 27.93
N PHE A 638 31.11 -0.84 27.31
CA PHE A 638 31.00 -0.58 25.87
C PHE A 638 30.74 0.92 25.64
N SER A 639 31.56 1.56 24.81
CA SER A 639 31.45 2.99 24.47
C SER A 639 32.17 3.23 23.15
N ILE A 640 31.72 4.20 22.35
CA ILE A 640 32.51 4.73 21.23
C ILE A 640 33.26 5.97 21.72
N GLY A 641 34.54 6.10 21.38
CA GLY A 641 35.34 7.32 21.58
C GLY A 641 35.99 7.80 20.29
N ILE A 642 36.55 9.02 20.30
CA ILE A 642 37.25 9.57 19.12
C ILE A 642 38.44 8.70 18.66
N GLY A 643 39.09 8.00 19.59
CA GLY A 643 40.17 7.05 19.30
C GLY A 643 39.74 5.81 18.51
N ASP A 644 38.46 5.41 18.59
CA ASP A 644 37.91 4.26 17.85
C ASP A 644 37.78 4.53 16.34
N VAL A 645 37.80 5.82 15.96
CA VAL A 645 37.72 6.31 14.59
C VAL A 645 38.98 7.07 14.13
N THR A 646 40.02 7.12 14.96
CA THR A 646 41.32 7.68 14.57
C THR A 646 42.04 6.74 13.60
N PRO A 647 42.44 7.20 12.39
CA PRO A 647 43.23 6.40 11.47
C PRO A 647 44.67 6.24 11.98
N GLY A 648 45.19 5.02 11.96
CA GLY A 648 46.60 4.75 12.27
C GLY A 648 47.53 5.18 11.13
N HIS A 649 48.83 5.28 11.44
CA HIS A 649 49.84 5.75 10.47
C HIS A 649 50.00 4.82 9.26
N GLY A 650 49.74 3.51 9.41
CA GLY A 650 49.75 2.56 8.29
C GLY A 650 48.63 2.86 7.30
N LEU A 651 47.42 3.05 7.80
CA LEU A 651 46.24 3.39 7.01
C LEU A 651 46.42 4.73 6.29
N LEU A 652 47.02 5.73 6.92
CA LEU A 652 47.29 7.03 6.28
C LEU A 652 48.26 6.88 5.11
N GLN A 653 49.40 6.22 5.30
CA GLN A 653 50.37 5.97 4.23
C GLN A 653 49.75 5.16 3.07
N ALA A 654 49.03 4.08 3.38
CA ALA A 654 48.36 3.25 2.39
C ALA A 654 47.24 4.01 1.65
N LYS A 655 46.49 4.89 2.34
CA LYS A 655 45.47 5.72 1.71
C LYS A 655 46.08 6.71 0.73
N ASP A 656 47.16 7.39 1.13
CA ASP A 656 47.77 8.43 0.29
C ASP A 656 48.55 7.84 -0.90
N GLU A 657 49.04 6.60 -0.80
CA GLU A 657 49.48 5.80 -1.94
C GLU A 657 48.32 5.42 -2.88
N LEU A 658 47.23 4.83 -2.35
CA LEU A 658 46.05 4.45 -3.14
C LEU A 658 45.41 5.65 -3.85
N LEU A 659 45.34 6.81 -3.20
CA LEU A 659 44.81 8.05 -3.78
C LEU A 659 45.71 8.58 -4.90
N ARG A 660 47.04 8.62 -4.72
CA ARG A 660 47.98 9.06 -5.77
C ARG A 660 47.91 8.14 -6.99
N ASN A 661 47.97 6.83 -6.77
CA ASN A 661 47.91 5.83 -7.85
C ASN A 661 46.56 5.86 -8.58
N GLY A 662 45.45 6.01 -7.84
CA GLY A 662 44.11 6.10 -8.42
C GLY A 662 43.86 7.40 -9.19
N TYR A 663 44.31 8.55 -8.68
CA TYR A 663 44.21 9.84 -9.37
C TYR A 663 45.07 9.85 -10.64
N SER A 664 46.32 9.36 -10.58
CA SER A 664 47.19 9.27 -11.75
C SER A 664 46.57 8.46 -12.90
N LYS A 665 45.84 7.38 -12.60
CA LYS A 665 45.03 6.66 -13.61
C LYS A 665 43.88 7.50 -14.15
N CYS A 666 43.12 8.18 -13.28
CA CYS A 666 42.01 9.04 -13.70
C CYS A 666 42.49 10.16 -14.63
N ASP A 667 43.63 10.77 -14.31
CA ASP A 667 44.24 11.82 -15.12
C ASP A 667 44.81 11.28 -16.44
N SER A 668 45.34 10.04 -16.46
CA SER A 668 45.66 9.33 -17.71
C SER A 668 44.42 9.18 -18.59
N PHE A 669 43.31 8.62 -18.08
CA PHE A 669 42.09 8.46 -18.87
C PHE A 669 41.49 9.79 -19.35
N ILE A 670 41.64 10.87 -18.57
CA ILE A 670 41.26 12.24 -18.98
C ILE A 670 42.17 12.75 -20.11
N GLN A 671 43.46 12.37 -20.11
CA GLN A 671 44.39 12.71 -21.17
C GLN A 671 44.14 11.87 -22.44
N ASP A 672 43.93 10.56 -22.31
CA ASP A 672 43.54 9.66 -23.40
C ASP A 672 42.22 10.10 -24.05
N PHE A 673 41.28 10.64 -23.27
CA PHE A 673 40.05 11.27 -23.77
C PHE A 673 40.32 12.54 -24.58
N LYS A 674 41.17 13.47 -24.07
CA LYS A 674 41.54 14.69 -24.81
C LYS A 674 42.29 14.40 -26.11
N GLU A 675 43.10 13.34 -26.12
CA GLU A 675 43.87 12.90 -27.29
C GLU A 675 43.06 12.00 -28.24
N GLY A 676 41.78 11.71 -27.93
CA GLY A 676 40.91 10.86 -28.75
C GLY A 676 41.31 9.37 -28.77
N LYS A 677 42.21 8.95 -27.88
CA LYS A 677 42.76 7.59 -27.78
C LYS A 677 41.94 6.65 -26.88
N LEU A 678 41.04 7.21 -26.05
CA LEU A 678 40.23 6.42 -25.12
C LEU A 678 39.33 5.42 -25.87
N GLN A 679 39.60 4.12 -25.69
CA GLN A 679 38.76 3.06 -26.24
C GLN A 679 37.34 3.11 -25.65
N THR A 680 36.34 3.32 -26.51
CA THR A 680 34.92 3.38 -26.10
C THR A 680 34.39 2.00 -25.69
N GLN A 681 33.52 1.98 -24.68
CA GLN A 681 32.79 0.76 -24.31
C GLN A 681 31.59 0.55 -25.25
N PRO A 682 31.22 -0.70 -25.60
CA PRO A 682 30.09 -0.97 -26.49
C PRO A 682 28.80 -0.30 -26.00
N GLY A 683 28.16 0.48 -26.88
CA GLY A 683 26.93 1.21 -26.58
C GLY A 683 27.08 2.49 -25.76
N CYS A 684 28.31 2.90 -25.40
CA CYS A 684 28.60 4.14 -24.68
C CYS A 684 29.25 5.20 -25.59
N SER A 685 29.03 6.49 -25.30
CA SER A 685 29.84 7.57 -25.87
C SER A 685 31.26 7.57 -25.27
N ALA A 686 32.18 8.36 -25.83
CA ALA A 686 33.50 8.56 -25.22
C ALA A 686 33.39 9.20 -23.82
N ASP A 687 32.43 10.14 -23.64
CA ASP A 687 32.13 10.78 -22.37
C ASP A 687 31.54 9.80 -21.34
N ASP A 688 30.52 9.01 -21.71
CA ASP A 688 29.94 8.01 -20.81
C ASP A 688 30.94 6.90 -20.48
N THR A 689 31.81 6.53 -21.43
CA THR A 689 32.91 5.57 -21.18
C THR A 689 33.90 6.14 -20.16
N LEU A 690 34.32 7.41 -20.30
CA LEU A 690 35.21 8.06 -19.35
C LEU A 690 34.58 8.15 -17.95
N GLU A 691 33.29 8.53 -17.86
CA GLU A 691 32.56 8.54 -16.60
C GLU A 691 32.50 7.14 -15.96
N ALA A 692 32.20 6.09 -16.72
CA ALA A 692 32.13 4.72 -16.23
C ALA A 692 33.50 4.18 -15.75
N VAL A 693 34.58 4.45 -16.49
CA VAL A 693 35.95 4.03 -16.13
C VAL A 693 36.44 4.78 -14.88
N ILE A 694 36.21 6.09 -14.79
CA ILE A 694 36.57 6.86 -13.59
C ILE A 694 35.73 6.39 -12.37
N LEU A 695 34.42 6.21 -12.51
CA LEU A 695 33.57 5.69 -11.44
C LEU A 695 34.03 4.31 -10.92
N LYS A 696 34.51 3.44 -11.82
CA LYS A 696 35.08 2.14 -11.47
C LYS A 696 36.33 2.28 -10.61
N GLU A 697 37.34 3.04 -11.05
CA GLU A 697 38.57 3.22 -10.26
C GLU A 697 38.32 3.93 -8.93
N LEU A 698 37.47 4.98 -8.90
CA LEU A 698 37.13 5.68 -7.66
C LEU A 698 36.37 4.80 -6.65
N SER A 699 35.59 3.83 -7.12
CA SER A 699 34.97 2.81 -6.27
C SER A 699 36.02 1.82 -5.71
N VAL A 700 36.98 1.40 -6.55
CA VAL A 700 38.10 0.54 -6.14
C VAL A 700 38.98 1.20 -5.08
N ILE A 701 39.25 2.51 -5.17
CA ILE A 701 39.97 3.27 -4.13
C ILE A 701 39.27 3.16 -2.78
N ARG A 702 37.95 3.44 -2.73
CA ARG A 702 37.15 3.36 -1.50
C ARG A 702 37.20 1.94 -0.91
N ASP A 703 37.01 0.93 -1.74
CA ASP A 703 36.89 -0.46 -1.27
C ASP A 703 38.26 -1.03 -0.82
N HIS A 704 39.37 -0.59 -1.42
CA HIS A 704 40.71 -0.91 -0.93
C HIS A 704 41.08 -0.14 0.34
N ALA A 705 40.74 1.14 0.45
CA ALA A 705 40.95 1.93 1.66
C ALA A 705 40.15 1.36 2.85
N GLY A 706 38.89 0.94 2.62
CA GLY A 706 38.09 0.23 3.62
C GLY A 706 38.68 -1.12 4.03
N LYS A 707 39.14 -1.94 3.07
CA LYS A 707 39.84 -3.21 3.35
C LYS A 707 41.20 -3.02 4.04
N ALA A 708 41.88 -1.88 3.86
CA ALA A 708 43.06 -1.53 4.65
C ALA A 708 42.65 -1.19 6.09
N CYS A 709 41.70 -0.28 6.26
CA CYS A 709 41.17 0.14 7.56
C CYS A 709 40.73 -1.06 8.42
N LEU A 710 39.90 -1.96 7.88
CA LEU A 710 39.36 -3.11 8.61
C LEU A 710 40.43 -4.16 9.01
N ARG A 711 41.64 -4.12 8.44
CA ARG A 711 42.77 -4.97 8.85
C ARG A 711 43.61 -4.35 9.97
N GLU A 712 43.62 -3.03 10.08
CA GLU A 712 44.41 -2.29 11.09
C GLU A 712 43.62 -2.07 12.40
N LEU A 713 42.29 -1.98 12.34
CA LEU A 713 41.46 -1.84 13.53
C LEU A 713 41.54 -3.07 14.44
N HIS A 714 41.84 -2.84 15.72
CA HIS A 714 41.87 -3.89 16.72
C HIS A 714 40.49 -4.55 16.91
N LYS A 715 40.47 -5.87 17.19
CA LYS A 715 39.24 -6.68 17.29
C LYS A 715 38.26 -6.24 18.40
N SER A 716 38.72 -5.44 19.37
CA SER A 716 37.86 -4.86 20.42
C SER A 716 37.34 -3.46 20.10
N ASN A 717 37.56 -2.94 18.89
CA ASN A 717 37.10 -1.60 18.53
C ASN A 717 35.56 -1.55 18.49
N SER A 718 34.95 -0.52 19.08
CA SER A 718 33.51 -0.46 19.31
C SER A 718 32.68 -0.38 18.01
N PRO A 719 32.95 0.51 17.04
CA PRO A 719 32.24 0.53 15.76
C PRO A 719 32.41 -0.76 14.95
N LEU A 720 33.61 -1.37 14.99
CA LEU A 720 33.87 -2.66 14.35
C LEU A 720 33.00 -3.77 14.97
N THR A 721 32.91 -3.79 16.30
CA THR A 721 32.05 -4.73 17.04
C THR A 721 30.57 -4.56 16.65
N MET A 722 30.09 -3.32 16.52
CA MET A 722 28.71 -3.00 16.11
C MET A 722 28.39 -3.45 14.68
N ALA A 723 29.30 -3.20 13.71
CA ALA A 723 29.13 -3.66 12.34
C ALA A 723 29.17 -5.20 12.23
N VAL A 724 30.02 -5.86 13.03
CA VAL A 724 30.14 -7.32 13.09
C VAL A 724 28.88 -7.97 13.66
N CYS A 725 28.36 -7.53 14.81
CA CYS A 725 27.10 -8.06 15.34
C CYS A 725 25.88 -7.60 14.52
N GLY A 726 26.00 -6.46 13.83
CA GLY A 726 24.96 -5.88 12.98
C GLY A 726 23.95 -5.02 13.73
N SER A 727 24.34 -4.36 14.82
CA SER A 727 23.45 -3.55 15.66
C SER A 727 23.10 -2.19 15.02
N LYS A 728 24.10 -1.34 14.76
CA LYS A 728 23.94 -0.09 14.00
C LYS A 728 25.23 0.22 13.22
N GLY A 729 25.09 0.70 11.98
CA GLY A 729 26.21 0.95 11.06
C GLY A 729 26.69 -0.29 10.29
N SER A 730 27.49 -0.06 9.26
CA SER A 730 28.10 -1.08 8.41
C SER A 730 29.61 -0.88 8.26
N PHE A 731 30.30 -1.83 7.62
CA PHE A 731 31.72 -1.68 7.25
C PHE A 731 31.98 -0.47 6.34
N ILE A 732 30.99 -0.04 5.52
CA ILE A 732 31.09 1.18 4.71
C ILE A 732 31.11 2.40 5.63
N ASN A 733 30.19 2.50 6.61
CA ASN A 733 30.16 3.63 7.55
C ASN A 733 31.50 3.78 8.30
N ILE A 734 32.12 2.68 8.73
CA ILE A 734 33.45 2.69 9.34
C ILE A 734 34.50 3.23 8.36
N SER A 735 34.52 2.74 7.12
CA SER A 735 35.42 3.22 6.07
C SER A 735 35.26 4.72 5.79
N GLN A 736 34.03 5.24 5.84
CA GLN A 736 33.74 6.66 5.61
C GLN A 736 34.11 7.55 6.80
N MET A 737 33.95 7.06 8.03
CA MET A 737 34.39 7.77 9.23
C MET A 737 35.91 7.86 9.34
N ILE A 738 36.64 6.79 8.98
CA ILE A 738 38.08 6.66 9.25
C ILE A 738 38.94 6.94 8.01
N ALA A 739 38.66 6.28 6.88
CA ALA A 739 39.55 6.28 5.71
C ALA A 739 39.20 7.35 4.66
N CYS A 740 38.05 7.21 3.97
CA CYS A 740 37.53 8.20 3.02
C CYS A 740 36.02 8.01 2.75
N VAL A 741 35.29 9.12 2.54
CA VAL A 741 33.84 9.08 2.26
C VAL A 741 33.54 8.56 0.85
N GLY A 742 34.37 8.91 -0.15
CA GLY A 742 34.29 8.41 -1.52
C GLY A 742 33.45 9.28 -2.47
N GLN A 743 33.16 8.75 -3.67
CA GLN A 743 32.37 9.44 -4.70
C GLN A 743 30.94 9.71 -4.22
N GLN A 744 30.52 10.98 -4.27
CA GLN A 744 29.12 11.38 -4.17
C GLN A 744 28.48 11.27 -5.54
N ALA A 745 27.43 10.47 -5.67
CA ALA A 745 26.67 10.33 -6.91
C ALA A 745 25.32 11.02 -6.77
N ILE A 746 24.81 11.57 -7.88
CA ILE A 746 23.46 12.14 -7.98
C ILE A 746 22.77 11.48 -9.16
N SER A 747 21.57 10.93 -8.93
CA SER A 747 20.77 10.16 -9.91
C SER A 747 21.55 9.04 -10.62
N GLY A 748 22.61 8.53 -9.98
CA GLY A 748 23.50 7.48 -10.51
C GLY A 748 24.68 7.95 -11.39
N LYS A 749 24.87 9.26 -11.63
CA LYS A 749 26.07 9.81 -12.29
C LYS A 749 26.95 10.58 -11.30
N ARG A 750 28.19 10.95 -11.69
CA ARG A 750 28.98 11.96 -10.96
C ARG A 750 28.29 13.32 -11.01
N ILE A 751 28.66 14.24 -10.13
CA ILE A 751 27.92 15.49 -9.92
C ILE A 751 27.81 16.30 -11.24
N PRO A 752 26.59 16.69 -11.66
CA PRO A 752 26.37 17.41 -12.90
C PRO A 752 26.98 18.82 -12.87
N ASN A 753 27.06 19.47 -14.03
CA ASN A 753 27.51 20.86 -14.11
C ASN A 753 26.37 21.78 -13.64
N GLY A 754 26.45 22.30 -12.41
CA GLY A 754 25.53 23.31 -11.89
C GLY A 754 25.81 24.73 -12.41
N PHE A 755 26.96 24.92 -13.09
CA PHE A 755 27.37 26.15 -13.74
C PHE A 755 27.87 25.84 -15.16
N GLU A 756 27.99 26.86 -16.00
CA GLU A 756 28.59 26.79 -17.34
C GLU A 756 29.90 25.97 -17.33
N ASP A 757 29.84 24.78 -17.94
CA ASP A 757 30.92 23.79 -18.05
C ASP A 757 31.61 23.31 -16.76
N ARG A 758 31.01 23.50 -15.58
CA ARG A 758 31.60 23.04 -14.31
C ARG A 758 30.59 22.80 -13.18
N ALA A 759 30.98 21.98 -12.21
CA ALA A 759 30.17 21.70 -11.03
C ALA A 759 30.12 22.88 -10.03
N LEU A 760 31.25 23.58 -9.83
CA LEU A 760 31.36 24.76 -8.95
C LEU A 760 32.33 25.81 -9.52
N PRO A 761 32.20 27.11 -9.15
CA PRO A 761 33.09 28.17 -9.64
C PRO A 761 34.56 28.04 -9.22
N HIS A 762 34.85 27.25 -8.17
CA HIS A 762 36.20 26.97 -7.68
C HIS A 762 37.02 26.06 -8.60
N PHE A 763 36.39 25.43 -9.61
CA PHE A 763 37.07 24.58 -10.58
C PHE A 763 37.13 25.23 -11.97
N HIS A 764 38.13 24.84 -12.75
CA HIS A 764 38.26 25.24 -14.16
C HIS A 764 37.10 24.68 -15.00
N ARG A 765 36.74 25.41 -16.08
CA ARG A 765 35.76 24.94 -17.09
C ARG A 765 36.21 23.60 -17.70
N HIS A 766 35.25 22.74 -18.00
CA HIS A 766 35.41 21.38 -18.51
C HIS A 766 36.27 20.44 -17.64
N SER A 767 36.53 20.76 -16.36
CA SER A 767 37.31 19.89 -15.47
C SER A 767 36.52 18.61 -15.11
N LYS A 768 37.00 17.46 -15.61
CA LYS A 768 36.46 16.12 -15.32
C LYS A 768 37.16 15.40 -14.15
N SER A 769 38.12 16.05 -13.49
CA SER A 769 38.92 15.48 -12.40
C SER A 769 38.04 14.97 -11.24
N PRO A 770 38.46 13.94 -10.46
CA PRO A 770 37.66 13.38 -9.37
C PRO A 770 37.14 14.42 -8.38
N ALA A 771 38.02 15.33 -7.93
CA ALA A 771 37.68 16.37 -6.96
C ALA A 771 36.67 17.40 -7.52
N ALA A 772 36.78 17.77 -8.81
CA ALA A 772 35.83 18.68 -9.46
C ALA A 772 34.43 18.05 -9.68
N LYS A 773 34.31 16.73 -9.52
CA LYS A 773 33.12 15.93 -9.84
C LYS A 773 32.54 15.16 -8.65
N GLY A 774 32.87 15.57 -7.42
CA GLY A 774 32.23 15.04 -6.20
C GLY A 774 32.94 13.86 -5.53
N PHE A 775 34.20 13.56 -5.86
CA PHE A 775 34.97 12.59 -5.07
C PHE A 775 35.50 13.21 -3.77
N VAL A 776 35.05 12.66 -2.63
CA VAL A 776 35.49 13.07 -1.30
C VAL A 776 36.63 12.17 -0.82
N ARG A 777 37.85 12.71 -0.79
CA ARG A 777 39.08 11.98 -0.39
C ARG A 777 39.28 11.93 1.12
N ASN A 778 38.65 12.87 1.81
CA ASN A 778 38.67 13.01 3.25
C ASN A 778 37.69 12.02 3.91
N SER A 779 37.88 11.76 5.20
CA SER A 779 36.95 11.02 6.06
C SER A 779 36.23 11.98 7.00
N PHE A 780 35.16 11.53 7.66
CA PHE A 780 34.51 12.37 8.68
C PHE A 780 35.44 12.71 9.85
N TYR A 781 36.42 11.85 10.17
CA TYR A 781 37.48 12.15 11.16
C TYR A 781 38.42 13.27 10.70
N SER A 782 38.86 13.28 9.43
CA SER A 782 39.79 14.30 8.94
C SER A 782 39.15 15.67 8.66
N GLY A 783 37.81 15.73 8.66
CA GLY A 783 37.03 16.89 8.23
C GLY A 783 36.94 17.00 6.71
N LEU A 784 35.84 17.56 6.22
CA LEU A 784 35.59 17.80 4.79
C LEU A 784 36.01 19.22 4.39
N THR A 785 36.57 19.38 3.19
CA THR A 785 36.74 20.72 2.60
C THR A 785 35.40 21.33 2.18
N PRO A 786 35.27 22.67 2.02
CA PRO A 786 33.99 23.31 1.69
C PRO A 786 33.34 22.79 0.40
N THR A 787 34.13 22.43 -0.62
CA THR A 787 33.63 21.84 -1.87
C THR A 787 33.17 20.40 -1.67
N GLU A 788 33.93 19.56 -0.95
CA GLU A 788 33.51 18.21 -0.57
C GLU A 788 32.22 18.22 0.28
N PHE A 789 32.10 19.15 1.23
CA PHE A 789 30.92 19.31 2.08
C PHE A 789 29.67 19.70 1.27
N PHE A 790 29.79 20.65 0.35
CA PHE A 790 28.68 21.03 -0.55
C PHE A 790 28.24 19.85 -1.43
N PHE A 791 29.19 19.14 -2.04
CA PHE A 791 28.94 17.96 -2.86
C PHE A 791 28.29 16.80 -2.08
N HIS A 792 28.70 16.57 -0.83
CA HIS A 792 28.07 15.60 0.06
C HIS A 792 26.63 16.02 0.44
N THR A 793 26.41 17.31 0.72
CA THR A 793 25.09 17.87 1.04
C THR A 793 24.11 17.74 -0.13
N MET A 794 24.56 17.91 -1.37
CA MET A 794 23.72 17.70 -2.56
C MET A 794 23.20 16.26 -2.65
N ALA A 795 24.09 15.27 -2.53
CA ALA A 795 23.71 13.86 -2.59
C ALA A 795 22.84 13.43 -1.39
N GLY A 796 23.12 13.96 -0.20
CA GLY A 796 22.30 13.74 0.99
C GLY A 796 20.86 14.29 0.86
N ARG A 797 20.64 15.31 0.02
CA ARG A 797 19.31 15.89 -0.20
C ARG A 797 18.44 15.10 -1.19
N GLU A 798 19.04 14.41 -2.17
CA GLU A 798 18.32 13.53 -3.10
C GLU A 798 17.57 12.43 -2.33
N GLY A 799 18.29 11.69 -1.47
CA GLY A 799 17.73 10.62 -0.63
C GLY A 799 16.74 11.05 0.47
N LEU A 800 16.51 12.35 0.66
CA LEU A 800 15.48 12.89 1.56
C LEU A 800 14.17 13.25 0.84
N VAL A 801 14.17 13.31 -0.49
CA VAL A 801 12.99 13.71 -1.29
C VAL A 801 12.18 12.49 -1.76
N ASP A 802 12.84 11.37 -2.05
CA ASP A 802 12.19 10.16 -2.60
C ASP A 802 11.18 9.49 -1.64
N THR A 803 11.31 9.70 -0.32
CA THR A 803 10.49 9.04 0.72
C THR A 803 9.01 9.48 0.72
N ALA A 804 8.64 10.51 -0.03
CA ALA A 804 7.41 11.29 0.21
C ALA A 804 6.14 10.82 -0.54
N VAL A 805 6.12 9.65 -1.22
CA VAL A 805 5.04 9.33 -2.19
C VAL A 805 4.56 7.86 -2.19
N LYS A 806 3.23 7.69 -2.33
CA LYS A 806 2.42 6.50 -2.74
C LYS A 806 1.80 5.63 -1.62
N THR A 807 0.50 5.36 -1.76
CA THR A 807 -0.24 4.15 -1.30
C THR A 807 -1.65 4.16 -1.93
N ALA A 808 -2.27 2.98 -2.10
CA ALA A 808 -3.65 2.81 -2.54
C ALA A 808 -4.16 1.39 -2.15
N GLU A 809 -5.47 1.20 -2.02
CA GLU A 809 -6.09 0.02 -1.37
C GLU A 809 -6.98 -0.81 -2.31
N THR A 810 -7.24 -2.09 -1.95
CA THR A 810 -8.02 -3.06 -2.76
C THR A 810 -8.84 -4.04 -1.91
N ASP A 811 -9.92 -4.58 -2.50
CA ASP A 811 -10.92 -5.44 -1.83
C ASP A 811 -10.89 -6.84 -2.46
N LEU A 812 -10.20 -7.80 -1.83
CA LEU A 812 -10.25 -9.22 -2.17
C LEU A 812 -10.10 -10.05 -0.90
N ALA A 813 -10.87 -11.13 -0.79
CA ALA A 813 -10.82 -12.06 0.35
C ALA A 813 -10.89 -13.52 -0.12
N THR A 814 -10.36 -14.42 0.71
CA THR A 814 -10.57 -15.87 0.57
C THR A 814 -11.97 -16.27 0.98
N GLN A 815 -12.49 -17.33 0.38
CA GLN A 815 -13.82 -17.90 0.66
C GLN A 815 -13.68 -19.31 1.22
N TYR A 816 -14.76 -19.85 1.81
CA TYR A 816 -14.77 -21.19 2.41
C TYR A 816 -14.57 -22.34 1.40
N ASP A 817 -14.77 -22.08 0.10
CA ASP A 817 -14.43 -23.00 -1.00
C ASP A 817 -12.95 -22.89 -1.43
N LEU A 818 -12.12 -22.17 -0.66
CA LEU A 818 -10.71 -21.84 -0.90
C LEU A 818 -10.43 -20.91 -2.10
N SER A 819 -11.47 -20.44 -2.80
CA SER A 819 -11.33 -19.47 -3.89
C SER A 819 -11.07 -18.05 -3.36
N VAL A 820 -10.47 -17.20 -4.20
CA VAL A 820 -10.31 -15.76 -3.94
C VAL A 820 -11.29 -15.00 -4.84
N ARG A 821 -12.13 -14.16 -4.22
CA ARG A 821 -13.20 -13.44 -4.93
C ARG A 821 -13.19 -11.94 -4.63
N ASN A 822 -13.82 -11.17 -5.51
CA ASN A 822 -14.16 -9.75 -5.26
C ASN A 822 -15.55 -9.62 -4.61
N SER A 823 -15.93 -8.40 -4.20
CA SER A 823 -17.24 -8.12 -3.56
C SER A 823 -18.47 -8.38 -4.44
N VAL A 824 -18.31 -8.53 -5.75
CA VAL A 824 -19.38 -8.89 -6.71
C VAL A 824 -19.54 -10.42 -6.82
N GLY A 825 -18.58 -11.18 -6.28
CA GLY A 825 -18.50 -12.64 -6.41
C GLY A 825 -17.79 -13.15 -7.66
N ASP A 826 -17.16 -12.27 -8.46
CA ASP A 826 -16.23 -12.72 -9.50
C ASP A 826 -15.07 -13.49 -8.84
N MET A 827 -14.71 -14.64 -9.40
CA MET A 827 -13.53 -15.40 -8.98
C MET A 827 -12.27 -14.83 -9.64
N VAL A 828 -11.27 -14.49 -8.84
CA VAL A 828 -9.95 -13.99 -9.29
C VAL A 828 -8.91 -15.12 -9.26
N GLN A 829 -8.97 -16.01 -8.27
CA GLN A 829 -8.18 -17.25 -8.23
C GLN A 829 -9.06 -18.41 -7.75
N PHE A 830 -8.91 -19.59 -8.36
CA PHE A 830 -9.56 -20.83 -7.91
C PHE A 830 -9.04 -21.30 -6.54
N MET A 831 -7.79 -20.97 -6.23
CA MET A 831 -7.12 -21.26 -4.97
C MET A 831 -6.05 -20.19 -4.74
N TYR A 832 -5.99 -19.61 -3.54
CA TYR A 832 -5.02 -18.54 -3.25
C TYR A 832 -3.58 -18.97 -3.58
N GLY A 833 -2.89 -18.19 -4.40
CA GLY A 833 -1.49 -18.46 -4.80
C GLY A 833 -1.27 -19.77 -5.57
N GLY A 834 -2.33 -20.46 -5.98
CA GLY A 834 -2.26 -21.78 -6.62
C GLY A 834 -1.97 -22.97 -5.69
N ASP A 835 -1.62 -22.73 -4.42
CA ASP A 835 -1.32 -23.79 -3.44
C ASP A 835 -2.17 -23.72 -2.15
N GLY A 836 -2.88 -22.61 -1.93
CA GLY A 836 -3.78 -22.41 -0.79
C GLY A 836 -3.06 -22.15 0.53
N LEU A 837 -1.79 -21.72 0.50
CA LEU A 837 -0.95 -21.55 1.69
C LEU A 837 -0.75 -20.07 2.07
N ASP A 838 -0.53 -19.81 3.37
CA ASP A 838 -0.29 -18.46 3.90
C ASP A 838 1.22 -18.09 3.85
N PRO A 839 1.60 -16.97 3.18
CA PRO A 839 2.94 -16.39 3.24
C PRO A 839 3.51 -16.18 4.64
N THR A 840 2.69 -15.93 5.68
CA THR A 840 3.17 -15.76 7.07
C THR A 840 3.86 -17.03 7.60
N ASP A 841 3.32 -18.19 7.25
CA ASP A 841 3.64 -19.50 7.83
C ASP A 841 4.64 -20.34 7.03
N MET A 842 5.20 -19.75 5.97
CA MET A 842 6.31 -20.32 5.21
C MET A 842 7.61 -20.37 6.05
N GLU A 843 8.00 -21.54 6.61
CA GLU A 843 9.33 -21.67 7.26
C GLU A 843 10.48 -21.54 6.24
N GLY A 844 10.26 -21.98 5.01
CA GLY A 844 11.25 -21.97 3.94
C GLY A 844 11.25 -20.68 3.11
N LYS A 845 12.05 -20.71 2.05
CA LYS A 845 11.88 -19.77 0.93
C LYS A 845 10.75 -20.30 0.05
N ASP A 846 9.65 -19.56 0.00
CA ASP A 846 8.44 -19.84 -0.78
C ASP A 846 7.78 -21.22 -0.46
N LYS A 847 8.17 -21.85 0.67
CA LYS A 847 7.80 -23.22 1.06
C LYS A 847 7.35 -23.30 2.53
N PRO A 848 6.38 -24.16 2.88
CA PRO A 848 5.83 -24.25 4.24
C PRO A 848 6.82 -24.82 5.27
N LEU A 849 7.73 -25.71 4.88
CA LEU A 849 8.68 -26.38 5.78
C LEU A 849 10.12 -26.36 5.28
N ASP A 850 11.09 -26.28 6.21
CA ASP A 850 12.45 -26.80 5.99
C ASP A 850 12.57 -28.22 6.55
N TYR A 851 12.42 -29.22 5.68
CA TYR A 851 12.52 -30.63 6.05
C TYR A 851 13.85 -30.99 6.74
N ASN A 852 14.96 -30.30 6.43
CA ASN A 852 16.26 -30.56 7.08
C ASN A 852 16.25 -30.12 8.55
N ARG A 853 15.69 -28.93 8.82
CA ARG A 853 15.49 -28.40 10.18
C ARG A 853 14.55 -29.29 10.98
N VAL A 854 13.40 -29.64 10.41
CA VAL A 854 12.36 -30.44 11.08
C VAL A 854 12.86 -31.86 11.39
N PHE A 855 13.55 -32.52 10.46
CA PHE A 855 14.16 -33.84 10.71
C PHE A 855 15.25 -33.77 11.79
N SER A 856 16.15 -32.77 11.72
CA SER A 856 17.18 -32.55 12.73
C SER A 856 16.57 -32.28 14.12
N HIS A 857 15.47 -31.52 14.20
CA HIS A 857 14.75 -31.29 15.44
C HIS A 857 14.25 -32.61 16.04
N VAL A 858 13.59 -33.45 15.25
CA VAL A 858 13.04 -34.74 15.71
C VAL A 858 14.13 -35.68 16.22
N GLN A 859 15.25 -35.81 15.50
CA GLN A 859 16.40 -36.61 15.94
C GLN A 859 16.96 -36.16 17.30
N CYS A 860 16.98 -34.84 17.57
CA CYS A 860 17.52 -34.26 18.80
C CYS A 860 16.52 -34.29 19.97
N SER A 861 15.23 -34.07 19.70
CA SER A 861 14.16 -34.02 20.70
C SER A 861 13.74 -35.42 21.19
N VAL A 862 13.79 -36.42 20.29
CA VAL A 862 13.38 -37.81 20.51
C VAL A 862 14.51 -38.77 20.08
N PRO A 863 15.59 -38.91 20.88
CA PRO A 863 16.81 -39.60 20.46
C PRO A 863 16.77 -41.15 20.56
N MET A 864 15.60 -41.75 20.81
CA MET A 864 15.33 -43.18 21.12
C MET A 864 16.57 -44.08 21.11
N LYS A 865 17.23 -44.22 22.26
CA LYS A 865 18.54 -44.89 22.32
C LYS A 865 18.43 -46.39 22.02
N ASP A 866 17.29 -46.97 22.35
CA ASP A 866 17.08 -48.41 22.44
C ASP A 866 16.36 -49.01 21.21
N GLU A 867 15.93 -48.17 20.24
CA GLU A 867 15.37 -48.61 18.95
C GLU A 867 16.47 -48.92 17.92
N GLU A 868 16.28 -49.93 17.07
CA GLU A 868 17.22 -50.22 15.98
C GLU A 868 17.14 -49.19 14.84
N ASN A 869 18.19 -49.12 14.03
CA ASN A 869 18.29 -48.18 12.91
C ASN A 869 17.73 -48.80 11.63
N LEU A 870 16.70 -48.17 11.06
CA LEU A 870 16.05 -48.63 9.82
C LEU A 870 17.02 -48.68 8.61
N THR A 871 16.78 -49.66 7.74
CA THR A 871 17.43 -49.79 6.43
C THR A 871 16.86 -48.82 5.40
N ALA A 872 17.59 -48.64 4.29
CA ALA A 872 17.15 -47.80 3.18
C ALA A 872 15.88 -48.32 2.45
N GLN A 873 15.42 -49.53 2.72
CA GLN A 873 14.19 -50.09 2.14
C GLN A 873 13.00 -49.86 3.08
N GLU A 874 13.12 -50.21 4.36
CA GLU A 874 12.06 -49.98 5.37
C GLU A 874 11.68 -48.49 5.47
N ILE A 875 12.66 -47.58 5.38
CA ILE A 875 12.43 -46.12 5.34
C ILE A 875 11.55 -45.72 4.14
N LYS A 876 11.69 -46.38 2.98
CA LYS A 876 10.88 -46.11 1.78
C LYS A 876 9.47 -46.68 1.97
N GLU A 877 9.35 -47.91 2.48
CA GLU A 877 8.07 -48.63 2.61
C GLU A 877 7.15 -48.00 3.66
N GLU A 878 7.62 -47.80 4.90
CA GLU A 878 6.84 -47.14 5.97
C GLU A 878 6.41 -45.71 5.60
N ALA A 879 7.30 -44.95 4.94
CA ALA A 879 6.98 -43.59 4.51
C ALA A 879 5.94 -43.55 3.38
N LEU A 880 6.01 -44.46 2.41
CA LEU A 880 5.02 -44.54 1.33
C LEU A 880 3.65 -44.93 1.87
N LEU A 881 3.59 -45.97 2.72
CA LEU A 881 2.36 -46.38 3.42
C LEU A 881 1.72 -45.22 4.19
N THR A 882 2.53 -44.42 4.90
CA THR A 882 2.04 -43.28 5.68
C THR A 882 1.57 -42.11 4.80
N ILE A 883 2.31 -41.76 3.73
CA ILE A 883 2.03 -40.59 2.88
C ILE A 883 0.88 -40.83 1.90
N ASP A 884 0.68 -42.07 1.44
CA ASP A 884 -0.45 -42.44 0.58
C ASP A 884 -1.68 -42.92 1.38
N GLY A 885 -1.53 -43.16 2.68
CA GLY A 885 -2.63 -43.43 3.61
C GLY A 885 -3.60 -42.25 3.84
N PRO A 886 -4.73 -42.51 4.54
CA PRO A 886 -5.80 -41.53 4.73
C PRO A 886 -5.36 -40.28 5.49
N ASP A 887 -4.38 -40.41 6.40
CA ASP A 887 -3.82 -39.32 7.20
C ASP A 887 -3.34 -38.12 6.39
N PHE A 888 -2.89 -38.35 5.16
CA PHE A 888 -2.37 -37.32 4.27
C PHE A 888 -3.35 -36.96 3.14
N HIS A 889 -4.62 -37.39 3.18
CA HIS A 889 -5.60 -37.06 2.13
C HIS A 889 -5.85 -35.55 2.03
N GLY A 890 -5.75 -34.81 3.13
CA GLY A 890 -5.87 -33.35 3.17
C GLY A 890 -4.63 -32.56 2.72
N CYS A 891 -3.59 -33.22 2.18
CA CYS A 891 -2.32 -32.61 1.80
C CYS A 891 -2.14 -32.50 0.28
N GLY A 892 -1.63 -31.34 -0.19
CA GLY A 892 -1.44 -31.06 -1.62
C GLY A 892 -0.47 -32.01 -2.34
N ARG A 893 -0.72 -32.24 -3.64
CA ARG A 893 0.03 -33.22 -4.45
C ARG A 893 1.54 -32.93 -4.52
N GLU A 894 1.92 -31.68 -4.72
CA GLU A 894 3.34 -31.28 -4.75
C GLU A 894 4.01 -31.45 -3.38
N PHE A 895 3.33 -31.14 -2.26
CA PHE A 895 3.87 -31.40 -0.91
C PHE A 895 4.16 -32.89 -0.68
N LYS A 896 3.23 -33.80 -1.06
CA LYS A 896 3.49 -35.25 -0.99
C LYS A 896 4.71 -35.67 -1.83
N LYS A 897 4.85 -35.10 -3.02
CA LYS A 897 5.96 -35.37 -3.96
C LYS A 897 7.31 -34.86 -3.43
N GLU A 898 7.35 -33.66 -2.84
CA GLU A 898 8.56 -33.14 -2.18
C GLU A 898 8.95 -33.97 -0.95
N LEU A 899 7.98 -34.34 -0.11
CA LEU A 899 8.22 -35.14 1.08
C LEU A 899 8.77 -36.54 0.72
N LYS A 900 8.21 -37.19 -0.29
CA LYS A 900 8.75 -38.44 -0.84
C LYS A 900 10.18 -38.27 -1.39
N GLY A 901 10.45 -37.19 -2.13
CA GLY A 901 11.80 -36.88 -2.62
C GLY A 901 12.83 -36.64 -1.51
N PHE A 902 12.44 -35.96 -0.43
CA PHE A 902 13.30 -35.77 0.75
C PHE A 902 13.61 -37.09 1.45
N ILE A 903 12.61 -37.97 1.60
CA ILE A 903 12.77 -39.28 2.24
C ILE A 903 13.61 -40.24 1.37
N GLN A 904 13.47 -40.20 0.04
CA GLN A 904 14.42 -40.85 -0.86
C GLN A 904 15.85 -40.35 -0.63
N GLY A 905 16.04 -39.05 -0.42
CA GLY A 905 17.33 -38.46 -0.05
C GLY A 905 17.88 -38.88 1.32
N ILE A 906 17.03 -39.26 2.28
CA ILE A 906 17.45 -39.89 3.55
C ILE A 906 17.85 -41.35 3.29
N ALA A 907 17.02 -42.11 2.58
CA ALA A 907 17.27 -43.51 2.29
C ALA A 907 18.58 -43.73 1.50
N ILE A 908 18.87 -42.88 0.50
CA ILE A 908 20.13 -42.92 -0.25
C ILE A 908 21.35 -42.71 0.66
N LYS A 909 21.26 -41.87 1.71
CA LYS A 909 22.34 -41.69 2.69
C LYS A 909 22.53 -42.96 3.53
N ALA A 910 21.44 -43.60 3.96
CA ALA A 910 21.49 -44.87 4.68
C ALA A 910 22.07 -46.02 3.82
N GLU A 911 21.74 -46.05 2.53
CA GLU A 911 22.23 -47.02 1.54
C GLU A 911 23.76 -46.85 1.31
N LEU A 912 24.20 -45.61 1.07
CA LEU A 912 25.62 -45.24 0.97
C LEU A 912 26.40 -45.49 2.28
N LYS A 913 25.73 -45.45 3.44
CA LYS A 913 26.29 -45.82 4.75
C LYS A 913 26.45 -47.34 4.87
N GLN A 914 25.45 -48.15 4.49
CA GLN A 914 25.56 -49.62 4.48
C GLN A 914 26.72 -50.10 3.59
N ILE A 915 26.85 -49.55 2.37
CA ILE A 915 27.95 -49.86 1.44
C ILE A 915 29.33 -49.49 2.04
N LYS A 916 29.42 -48.43 2.86
CA LYS A 916 30.65 -48.06 3.57
C LYS A 916 30.94 -48.99 4.77
N LEU A 917 29.93 -49.41 5.54
CA LEU A 917 30.11 -50.41 6.61
C LEU A 917 30.62 -51.74 6.04
N GLN A 918 30.03 -52.23 4.95
CA GLN A 918 30.46 -53.47 4.27
C GLN A 918 31.91 -53.44 3.75
N ARG A 919 32.49 -52.25 3.58
CA ARG A 919 33.90 -52.06 3.19
C ARG A 919 34.85 -51.80 4.37
N SER A 920 34.35 -51.77 5.61
CA SER A 920 35.10 -51.36 6.82
C SER A 920 35.14 -52.45 7.90
N SER A 921 34.83 -53.70 7.54
CA SER A 921 34.37 -54.77 8.43
C SER A 921 35.45 -55.51 9.22
N GLU A 922 36.59 -54.88 9.54
CA GLU A 922 37.69 -55.49 10.30
C GLU A 922 37.76 -55.06 11.79
N LYS A 923 36.94 -54.09 12.25
CA LYS A 923 36.99 -53.59 13.64
C LYS A 923 35.61 -53.34 14.24
N ALA A 924 35.28 -54.08 15.31
CA ALA A 924 33.98 -54.06 15.97
C ALA A 924 33.58 -52.68 16.53
N ASP A 925 34.50 -51.99 17.22
CA ASP A 925 34.24 -50.66 17.83
C ASP A 925 33.77 -49.62 16.81
N VAL A 926 34.28 -49.71 15.57
CA VAL A 926 33.94 -48.80 14.47
C VAL A 926 32.49 -49.01 14.03
N SER A 927 32.00 -50.25 14.05
CA SER A 927 30.59 -50.56 13.72
C SER A 927 29.63 -49.87 14.70
N GLN A 928 29.91 -49.93 16.00
CA GLN A 928 29.05 -49.30 17.01
C GLN A 928 29.03 -47.78 16.88
N VAL A 929 30.19 -47.13 16.64
CA VAL A 929 30.23 -45.66 16.41
C VAL A 929 29.53 -45.27 15.11
N LEU A 930 29.73 -46.03 14.02
CA LEU A 930 29.05 -45.78 12.75
C LEU A 930 27.52 -45.94 12.83
N SER A 931 27.01 -46.78 13.73
CA SER A 931 25.55 -46.93 13.92
C SER A 931 24.86 -45.60 14.25
N TRP A 932 25.49 -44.75 15.09
CA TRP A 932 24.98 -43.44 15.52
C TRP A 932 25.04 -42.34 14.45
N VAL A 933 25.89 -42.46 13.44
CA VAL A 933 26.05 -41.45 12.38
C VAL A 933 24.86 -41.52 11.41
N ASP A 934 24.17 -40.41 11.18
CA ASP A 934 22.96 -40.33 10.34
C ASP A 934 21.89 -41.39 10.69
N ARG A 935 21.68 -41.62 12.00
CA ARG A 935 20.71 -42.61 12.52
C ARG A 935 19.26 -42.19 12.25
N CYS A 936 18.42 -43.14 11.82
CA CYS A 936 16.98 -42.99 11.67
C CYS A 936 16.25 -44.19 12.30
N THR A 937 15.29 -43.93 13.18
CA THR A 937 14.49 -44.95 13.90
C THR A 937 13.01 -44.82 13.51
N LEU A 938 12.21 -45.86 13.75
CA LEU A 938 10.80 -45.89 13.36
C LEU A 938 9.98 -44.79 14.06
N SER A 939 10.18 -44.59 15.36
CA SER A 939 9.50 -43.52 16.10
C SER A 939 9.90 -42.13 15.61
N GLN A 940 11.17 -41.93 15.22
CA GLN A 940 11.62 -40.65 14.64
C GLN A 940 10.99 -40.42 13.26
N LEU A 941 10.91 -41.43 12.39
CA LEU A 941 10.31 -41.28 11.06
C LEU A 941 8.81 -40.95 11.16
N ARG A 942 8.06 -41.66 12.00
CA ARG A 942 6.63 -41.40 12.21
C ARG A 942 6.36 -40.05 12.88
N HIS A 943 7.16 -39.64 13.88
CA HIS A 943 7.02 -38.32 14.50
C HIS A 943 7.39 -37.18 13.54
N PHE A 944 8.40 -37.37 12.68
CA PHE A 944 8.73 -36.42 11.60
C PHE A 944 7.58 -36.27 10.60
N LEU A 945 6.96 -37.36 10.16
CA LEU A 945 5.82 -37.32 9.23
C LEU A 945 4.62 -36.60 9.85
N ASN A 946 4.26 -36.88 11.11
CA ASN A 946 3.17 -36.21 11.80
C ASN A 946 3.43 -34.70 11.98
N LEU A 947 4.64 -34.33 12.43
CA LEU A 947 5.03 -32.91 12.55
C LEU A 947 5.05 -32.20 11.19
N CYS A 948 5.35 -32.92 10.09
CA CYS A 948 5.21 -32.41 8.74
C CYS A 948 3.74 -32.15 8.34
N LYS A 949 2.83 -33.08 8.64
CA LYS A 949 1.38 -32.94 8.43
C LYS A 949 0.79 -31.77 9.23
N GLU A 950 1.15 -31.64 10.51
CA GLU A 950 0.67 -30.58 11.40
C GLU A 950 1.11 -29.18 10.96
N LYS A 951 2.39 -29.01 10.59
CA LYS A 951 2.90 -27.73 10.06
C LYS A 951 2.28 -27.39 8.70
N TYR A 952 2.08 -28.38 7.82
CA TYR A 952 1.41 -28.15 6.54
C TYR A 952 -0.07 -27.75 6.70
N SER A 953 -0.79 -28.34 7.66
CA SER A 953 -2.19 -27.95 7.92
C SER A 953 -2.32 -26.56 8.51
N ARG A 954 -1.39 -26.14 9.41
CA ARG A 954 -1.36 -24.77 9.94
C ARG A 954 -0.98 -23.73 8.90
N ALA A 955 -0.11 -24.07 7.95
CA ALA A 955 0.31 -23.16 6.88
C ALA A 955 -0.73 -22.96 5.76
N LYS A 956 -1.95 -23.47 5.90
CA LYS A 956 -3.05 -23.21 4.96
C LYS A 956 -3.65 -21.82 5.21
N MET A 957 -4.00 -21.14 4.14
CA MET A 957 -4.67 -19.85 4.21
C MET A 957 -6.08 -19.99 4.82
N GLU A 958 -6.37 -19.22 5.88
CA GLU A 958 -7.68 -19.22 6.52
C GLU A 958 -8.74 -18.56 5.61
N PRO A 959 -9.98 -19.09 5.54
CA PRO A 959 -11.11 -18.42 4.89
C PRO A 959 -11.36 -17.01 5.43
N SER A 960 -12.01 -16.15 4.65
CA SER A 960 -12.30 -14.74 4.96
C SER A 960 -11.09 -13.81 5.11
N THR A 961 -9.86 -14.31 5.07
CA THR A 961 -8.63 -13.51 5.11
C THR A 961 -8.62 -12.45 4.00
N ALA A 962 -8.37 -11.20 4.37
CA ALA A 962 -8.34 -10.02 3.49
C ALA A 962 -7.08 -9.95 2.60
N VAL A 963 -6.82 -11.02 1.85
CA VAL A 963 -5.60 -11.24 1.05
C VAL A 963 -5.30 -10.14 0.03
N GLY A 964 -6.31 -9.39 -0.43
CA GLY A 964 -6.13 -8.22 -1.30
C GLY A 964 -5.39 -7.08 -0.60
N ALA A 965 -5.81 -6.73 0.62
CA ALA A 965 -5.18 -5.68 1.41
C ALA A 965 -3.76 -6.07 1.85
N LEU A 966 -3.57 -7.32 2.29
CA LEU A 966 -2.24 -7.87 2.62
C LEU A 966 -1.29 -7.82 1.41
N CYS A 967 -1.77 -8.16 0.22
CA CYS A 967 -1.02 -8.06 -1.03
C CYS A 967 -0.66 -6.61 -1.38
N ALA A 968 -1.63 -5.70 -1.33
CA ALA A 968 -1.43 -4.28 -1.64
C ALA A 968 -0.39 -3.63 -0.71
N GLN A 969 -0.46 -3.90 0.60
CA GLN A 969 0.52 -3.42 1.58
C GLN A 969 1.90 -4.07 1.35
N SER A 970 1.95 -5.39 1.14
CA SER A 970 3.19 -6.16 0.92
C SER A 970 3.99 -5.71 -0.29
N ILE A 971 3.34 -5.13 -1.30
CA ILE A 971 3.98 -4.60 -2.52
C ILE A 971 4.16 -3.08 -2.45
N GLY A 972 3.27 -2.37 -1.76
CA GLY A 972 3.31 -0.91 -1.57
C GLY A 972 4.40 -0.44 -0.61
N GLU A 973 4.57 -1.09 0.54
CA GLU A 973 5.57 -0.74 1.57
C GLU A 973 7.00 -0.74 0.99
N PRO A 974 7.48 -1.81 0.31
CA PRO A 974 8.77 -1.79 -0.39
C PRO A 974 8.83 -0.78 -1.55
N GLY A 975 7.69 -0.46 -2.16
CA GLY A 975 7.59 0.50 -3.28
C GLY A 975 7.97 1.94 -2.92
N THR A 976 8.03 2.28 -1.63
CA THR A 976 8.54 3.56 -1.12
C THR A 976 10.08 3.65 -1.12
N GLN A 977 10.78 2.51 -1.26
CA GLN A 977 12.24 2.41 -1.16
C GLN A 977 12.94 2.30 -2.54
N MET A 978 12.18 2.39 -3.64
CA MET A 978 12.69 2.17 -5.01
C MET A 978 12.95 3.47 -5.78
N THR A 979 14.23 3.81 -5.95
CA THR A 979 14.70 4.91 -6.80
C THR A 979 14.84 4.43 -8.26
N LEU A 980 13.92 4.83 -9.15
CA LEU A 980 13.97 4.46 -10.58
C LEU A 980 15.10 5.18 -11.34
N LYS A 981 15.64 4.54 -12.38
CA LYS A 981 16.66 5.10 -13.30
C LYS A 981 16.28 4.80 -14.75
N THR A 982 16.44 5.79 -15.63
CA THR A 982 16.02 5.72 -17.05
C THR A 982 16.97 6.50 -17.95
N PHE A 983 17.37 5.94 -19.10
CA PHE A 983 18.18 6.62 -20.13
C PHE A 983 17.84 6.12 -21.55
N HIS A 984 17.65 7.05 -22.49
CA HIS A 984 17.51 6.79 -23.93
C HIS A 984 18.28 7.86 -24.73
N PHE A 985 18.92 7.48 -25.85
CA PHE A 985 19.55 8.38 -26.84
C PHE A 985 19.57 7.71 -28.23
N ALA A 986 19.69 8.49 -29.31
CA ALA A 986 19.30 8.06 -30.67
C ALA A 986 20.18 8.63 -31.82
N GLY A 987 20.02 8.04 -33.02
CA GLY A 987 20.22 8.70 -34.33
C GLY A 987 21.61 8.63 -34.98
N VAL A 988 21.67 8.28 -36.28
CA VAL A 988 22.87 8.36 -37.14
C VAL A 988 22.48 8.68 -38.59
N SER A 989 23.00 9.77 -39.15
CA SER A 989 23.03 10.08 -40.59
C SER A 989 24.18 11.05 -40.89
N GLU A 990 24.73 11.07 -42.12
CA GLU A 990 26.04 11.69 -42.39
C GLU A 990 25.93 13.08 -43.05
N TYR A 991 25.25 13.25 -44.21
CA TYR A 991 24.65 14.53 -44.67
C TYR A 991 23.62 14.33 -45.80
N ILE A 992 22.88 15.39 -46.18
CA ILE A 992 21.98 15.45 -47.37
C ILE A 992 22.12 16.81 -48.07
N GLU A 993 22.21 16.81 -49.41
CA GLU A 993 22.33 18.01 -50.26
C GLU A 993 21.14 18.19 -51.23
N GLU A 994 20.87 19.45 -51.59
CA GLU A 994 19.84 19.86 -52.56
C GLU A 994 20.51 20.27 -53.89
N VAL A 995 19.96 19.83 -55.02
CA VAL A 995 20.45 20.22 -56.36
C VAL A 995 19.33 20.89 -57.16
N PHE A 996 19.60 22.13 -57.58
CA PHE A 996 18.74 22.92 -58.46
C PHE A 996 19.43 23.10 -59.82
N LEU A 997 18.80 22.61 -60.89
CA LEU A 997 19.18 22.84 -62.29
C LEU A 997 18.07 23.65 -62.99
N PRO A 998 18.33 24.31 -64.14
CA PRO A 998 17.33 25.08 -64.86
C PRO A 998 16.05 24.29 -65.20
N ASP A 999 16.22 23.01 -65.57
CA ASP A 999 15.12 22.15 -66.05
C ASP A 999 14.70 21.06 -65.04
N SER A 1000 15.33 20.96 -63.86
CA SER A 1000 14.96 19.97 -62.83
C SER A 1000 15.47 20.30 -61.43
N CYS A 1001 14.76 19.82 -60.40
CA CYS A 1001 15.17 19.91 -59.00
C CYS A 1001 15.12 18.53 -58.36
N PHE A 1002 16.16 18.14 -57.61
CA PHE A 1002 16.21 16.83 -56.93
C PHE A 1002 17.06 16.86 -55.67
N ILE A 1003 16.83 15.89 -54.79
CA ILE A 1003 17.64 15.64 -53.60
C ILE A 1003 18.65 14.53 -53.93
N LEU A 1004 19.91 14.75 -53.59
CA LEU A 1004 21.00 13.79 -53.79
C LEU A 1004 21.35 13.13 -52.45
N VAL A 1005 21.24 11.80 -52.39
CA VAL A 1005 21.64 11.01 -51.21
C VAL A 1005 22.84 10.13 -51.55
N LYS A 1006 23.95 10.35 -50.85
CA LYS A 1006 25.17 9.55 -50.98
C LYS A 1006 25.27 8.56 -49.82
N LEU A 1007 25.26 7.26 -50.14
CA LEU A 1007 25.31 6.20 -49.13
C LEU A 1007 26.77 5.83 -48.82
N ALA A 1008 27.11 5.76 -47.52
CA ALA A 1008 28.45 5.39 -47.06
C ALA A 1008 28.71 3.88 -47.23
N MET A 1009 29.04 3.46 -48.47
CA MET A 1009 29.18 2.06 -48.88
C MET A 1009 30.13 1.22 -48.01
N ASP A 1010 31.18 1.82 -47.45
CA ASP A 1010 32.12 1.10 -46.58
C ASP A 1010 31.56 0.83 -45.16
N ARG A 1011 30.65 1.68 -44.65
CA ARG A 1011 29.84 1.36 -43.46
C ARG A 1011 28.90 0.17 -43.75
N ILE A 1012 28.41 0.05 -44.99
CA ILE A 1012 27.48 -1.01 -45.41
C ILE A 1012 28.20 -2.36 -45.60
N LYS A 1013 29.43 -2.40 -46.14
CA LYS A 1013 30.21 -3.65 -46.31
C LYS A 1013 30.47 -4.40 -44.99
N LEU A 1014 30.57 -3.68 -43.87
CA LEU A 1014 30.71 -4.28 -42.54
C LEU A 1014 29.41 -4.98 -42.07
N LEU A 1015 28.25 -4.52 -42.54
CA LEU A 1015 26.92 -5.05 -42.24
C LEU A 1015 26.47 -6.02 -43.35
N LYS A 1016 27.09 -7.22 -43.37
CA LYS A 1016 27.16 -8.25 -44.43
C LYS A 1016 25.85 -8.78 -45.12
N GLN A 1017 24.73 -8.07 -45.10
CA GLN A 1017 23.47 -8.50 -45.73
C GLN A 1017 22.64 -7.35 -46.37
N VAL A 1018 23.28 -6.33 -46.94
CA VAL A 1018 22.58 -5.29 -47.71
C VAL A 1018 23.10 -5.27 -49.15
N ASN A 1019 22.45 -6.06 -50.01
CA ASN A 1019 22.64 -5.94 -51.45
C ASN A 1019 21.85 -4.72 -51.95
N ALA A 1020 22.44 -3.54 -51.84
CA ALA A 1020 22.01 -2.40 -52.64
C ALA A 1020 22.21 -2.74 -54.12
N LEU A 1021 21.22 -2.43 -54.96
CA LEU A 1021 21.31 -2.59 -56.43
C LEU A 1021 22.26 -1.54 -57.01
N SER A 1022 23.57 -1.80 -56.91
CA SER A 1022 24.67 -1.28 -57.75
C SER A 1022 24.64 0.21 -58.14
N ILE A 1023 24.15 1.10 -57.29
CA ILE A 1023 24.17 2.56 -57.49
C ILE A 1023 24.67 3.23 -56.20
N SER A 1024 25.67 4.10 -56.31
CA SER A 1024 26.31 4.80 -55.18
C SER A 1024 25.60 6.07 -54.73
N GLU A 1025 24.71 6.60 -55.58
CA GLU A 1025 24.09 7.93 -55.46
C GLU A 1025 22.61 7.83 -55.83
N LEU A 1026 21.72 8.21 -54.91
CA LEU A 1026 20.28 8.11 -55.10
C LEU A 1026 19.68 9.51 -55.31
N CYS A 1027 19.16 9.75 -56.52
CA CYS A 1027 18.46 10.99 -56.86
C CYS A 1027 16.95 10.84 -56.65
N ILE A 1028 16.34 11.74 -55.89
CA ILE A 1028 14.89 11.72 -55.62
C ILE A 1028 14.26 13.04 -56.09
N TYR A 1029 13.29 12.91 -57.00
CA TYR A 1029 12.53 14.04 -57.57
C TYR A 1029 11.24 14.29 -56.75
N PRO A 1030 10.91 15.55 -56.41
CA PRO A 1030 9.65 15.88 -55.77
C PRO A 1030 8.48 15.72 -56.75
N SER A 1031 7.34 15.21 -56.28
CA SER A 1031 6.12 15.12 -57.07
C SER A 1031 5.32 16.43 -57.03
N GLU A 1032 4.70 16.80 -58.16
CA GLU A 1032 3.91 18.03 -58.29
C GLU A 1032 2.54 17.92 -57.58
N SER A 1033 2.53 18.02 -56.25
CA SER A 1033 1.28 18.19 -55.49
C SER A 1033 0.79 19.64 -55.63
N GLY A 1034 -0.21 19.87 -56.49
CA GLY A 1034 -0.73 21.20 -56.87
C GLY A 1034 -1.43 22.04 -55.78
N LYS A 1035 -0.87 22.12 -54.58
CA LYS A 1035 -1.30 22.95 -53.44
C LYS A 1035 -0.14 23.56 -52.62
N SER A 1036 1.11 23.22 -52.90
CA SER A 1036 2.32 23.77 -52.28
C SER A 1036 3.36 24.08 -53.37
N SER A 1037 4.27 25.02 -53.10
CA SER A 1037 5.37 25.29 -54.04
C SER A 1037 6.35 24.11 -54.06
N LEU A 1038 7.00 23.87 -55.21
CA LEU A 1038 7.97 22.78 -55.38
C LEU A 1038 9.08 22.83 -54.32
N HIS A 1039 9.54 24.04 -53.99
CA HIS A 1039 10.53 24.30 -52.93
C HIS A 1039 10.04 23.86 -51.54
N TYR A 1040 8.77 24.10 -51.18
CA TYR A 1040 8.22 23.64 -49.91
C TYR A 1040 8.18 22.11 -49.83
N THR A 1041 7.73 21.46 -50.91
CA THR A 1041 7.74 19.99 -51.04
C THR A 1041 9.16 19.43 -50.92
N MET A 1042 10.16 20.11 -51.49
CA MET A 1042 11.56 19.68 -51.45
C MET A 1042 12.22 19.88 -50.07
N GLN A 1043 11.93 20.98 -49.36
CA GLN A 1043 12.38 21.18 -47.97
C GLN A 1043 11.74 20.17 -47.00
N MET A 1044 10.46 19.85 -47.21
CA MET A 1044 9.77 18.79 -46.46
C MET A 1044 10.46 17.43 -46.73
N LEU A 1045 10.64 17.05 -47.99
CA LEU A 1045 11.34 15.80 -48.36
C LEU A 1045 12.76 15.73 -47.78
N LYS A 1046 13.54 16.82 -47.82
CA LYS A 1046 14.89 16.88 -47.22
C LYS A 1046 14.89 16.59 -45.72
N THR A 1047 13.84 17.05 -45.02
CA THR A 1047 13.67 16.85 -43.57
C THR A 1047 13.19 15.44 -43.24
N ASP A 1048 12.33 14.86 -44.08
CA ASP A 1048 11.75 13.52 -43.88
C ASP A 1048 12.71 12.39 -44.30
N LEU A 1049 13.50 12.58 -45.37
CA LEU A 1049 14.37 11.56 -45.96
C LEU A 1049 15.34 10.85 -44.99
N PRO A 1050 16.10 11.54 -44.10
CA PRO A 1050 17.05 10.87 -43.21
C PRO A 1050 16.35 10.01 -42.16
N ASN A 1051 15.03 10.19 -41.98
CA ASN A 1051 14.19 9.42 -41.07
C ASN A 1051 13.52 8.21 -41.77
N VAL A 1052 13.80 7.96 -43.05
CA VAL A 1052 13.28 6.80 -43.79
C VAL A 1052 14.05 5.53 -43.44
N LEU A 1053 13.33 4.52 -42.95
CA LEU A 1053 13.89 3.22 -42.56
C LEU A 1053 14.33 2.41 -43.79
N ILE A 1054 15.65 2.30 -44.01
CA ILE A 1054 16.22 1.55 -45.15
C ILE A 1054 16.16 0.02 -44.94
N LYS A 1055 16.49 -0.46 -43.73
CA LYS A 1055 16.39 -1.88 -43.34
C LYS A 1055 16.30 -1.99 -41.81
N GLY A 1056 15.40 -2.85 -41.32
CA GLY A 1056 15.16 -3.08 -39.89
C GLY A 1056 13.66 -3.11 -39.57
N HIS A 1057 13.32 -3.06 -38.28
CA HIS A 1057 11.93 -2.96 -37.82
C HIS A 1057 11.64 -1.54 -37.36
N LYS A 1058 10.50 -0.98 -37.76
CA LYS A 1058 10.23 0.47 -37.61
C LYS A 1058 10.20 0.95 -36.15
N ASN A 1059 9.78 0.11 -35.22
CA ASN A 1059 9.64 0.47 -33.80
C ASN A 1059 10.86 0.07 -32.96
N VAL A 1060 11.96 -0.41 -33.58
CA VAL A 1060 13.19 -0.81 -32.89
C VAL A 1060 14.21 0.32 -32.98
N ASN A 1061 14.50 0.96 -31.84
CA ASN A 1061 15.44 2.06 -31.72
C ASN A 1061 16.89 1.58 -31.83
N ARG A 1062 17.21 0.47 -31.17
CA ARG A 1062 18.55 -0.16 -31.17
C ARG A 1062 18.50 -1.62 -30.73
N ALA A 1063 19.57 -2.35 -31.01
CA ALA A 1063 19.84 -3.65 -30.41
C ALA A 1063 21.30 -3.73 -29.93
N ILE A 1064 21.52 -4.41 -28.80
CA ILE A 1064 22.80 -4.52 -28.10
C ILE A 1064 23.10 -5.99 -27.88
N ILE A 1065 24.33 -6.43 -28.18
CA ILE A 1065 24.79 -7.78 -27.89
C ILE A 1065 25.39 -7.80 -26.48
N HIS A 1066 24.87 -8.66 -25.62
CA HIS A 1066 25.30 -8.85 -24.24
C HIS A 1066 25.89 -10.27 -24.05
N VAL A 1067 27.00 -10.37 -23.32
CA VAL A 1067 27.72 -11.63 -23.07
C VAL A 1067 27.30 -12.19 -21.72
N ASP A 1068 26.85 -13.45 -21.65
CA ASP A 1068 26.51 -14.10 -20.38
C ASP A 1068 27.74 -14.76 -19.75
N GLU A 1069 28.46 -14.00 -18.91
CA GLU A 1069 29.66 -14.47 -18.18
C GLU A 1069 29.43 -15.78 -17.40
N SER A 1070 28.18 -16.13 -17.06
CA SER A 1070 27.86 -17.36 -16.33
C SER A 1070 27.82 -18.64 -17.18
N LYS A 1071 27.84 -18.53 -18.52
CA LYS A 1071 27.62 -19.64 -19.46
C LYS A 1071 28.62 -19.75 -20.62
N GLY A 1072 29.63 -18.89 -20.68
CA GLY A 1072 30.64 -18.89 -21.75
C GLY A 1072 30.17 -18.15 -23.01
N ASP A 1073 30.47 -18.66 -24.19
CA ASP A 1073 30.26 -18.01 -25.50
C ASP A 1073 28.78 -17.88 -25.95
N THR A 1074 27.84 -17.73 -25.00
CA THR A 1074 26.42 -17.48 -25.27
C THR A 1074 26.11 -15.99 -25.27
N TYR A 1075 25.96 -15.43 -26.47
CA TYR A 1075 25.52 -14.07 -26.70
C TYR A 1075 23.99 -13.94 -26.60
N LYS A 1076 23.50 -12.93 -25.88
CA LYS A 1076 22.10 -12.52 -25.83
C LYS A 1076 21.92 -11.23 -26.63
N LEU A 1077 20.85 -11.13 -27.41
CA LEU A 1077 20.46 -9.89 -28.07
C LEU A 1077 19.42 -9.16 -27.22
N LEU A 1078 19.76 -7.97 -26.74
CA LEU A 1078 18.85 -7.06 -26.05
C LEU A 1078 18.33 -6.05 -27.08
N VAL A 1079 17.02 -5.99 -27.30
CA VAL A 1079 16.38 -5.10 -28.28
C VAL A 1079 15.63 -4.02 -27.52
N GLU A 1080 15.77 -2.76 -27.93
CA GLU A 1080 15.02 -1.62 -27.38
C GLU A 1080 14.01 -1.14 -28.42
N GLY A 1081 12.73 -1.40 -28.19
CA GLY A 1081 11.64 -1.03 -29.10
C GLY A 1081 10.34 -1.82 -28.86
N ASP A 1082 9.25 -1.34 -29.47
CA ASP A 1082 7.89 -1.88 -29.31
C ASP A 1082 7.42 -2.64 -30.59
N ASP A 1083 8.12 -3.73 -30.93
CA ASP A 1083 7.66 -4.71 -31.94
C ASP A 1083 8.21 -6.13 -31.69
N LEU A 1084 7.72 -6.76 -30.63
CA LEU A 1084 8.04 -8.15 -30.26
C LEU A 1084 7.74 -9.14 -31.40
N LEU A 1085 6.66 -8.94 -32.15
CA LEU A 1085 6.24 -9.88 -33.20
C LEU A 1085 7.29 -9.94 -34.33
N SER A 1086 7.70 -8.78 -34.86
CA SER A 1086 8.71 -8.73 -35.92
C SER A 1086 10.08 -9.23 -35.45
N VAL A 1087 10.44 -8.97 -34.18
CA VAL A 1087 11.65 -9.51 -33.55
C VAL A 1087 11.59 -11.04 -33.42
N MET A 1088 10.46 -11.60 -32.98
CA MET A 1088 10.26 -13.05 -32.89
C MET A 1088 10.32 -13.76 -34.26
N SER A 1089 9.85 -13.12 -35.33
CA SER A 1089 9.93 -13.66 -36.70
C SER A 1089 11.29 -13.47 -37.38
N THR A 1090 12.26 -12.81 -36.73
CA THR A 1090 13.56 -12.52 -37.35
C THR A 1090 14.44 -13.77 -37.39
N VAL A 1091 14.88 -14.15 -38.60
CA VAL A 1091 15.73 -15.33 -38.82
C VAL A 1091 17.02 -15.24 -37.97
N GLY A 1092 17.25 -16.26 -37.14
CA GLY A 1092 18.35 -16.31 -36.17
C GLY A 1092 17.94 -16.01 -34.73
N VAL A 1093 16.79 -15.37 -34.51
CA VAL A 1093 16.20 -15.18 -33.17
C VAL A 1093 15.41 -16.42 -32.77
N LYS A 1094 15.60 -16.90 -31.54
CA LYS A 1094 14.83 -18.01 -30.97
C LYS A 1094 13.52 -17.49 -30.37
N GLY A 1095 12.51 -17.27 -31.21
CA GLY A 1095 11.21 -16.70 -30.80
C GLY A 1095 10.56 -17.37 -29.57
N THR A 1096 10.74 -18.67 -29.37
CA THR A 1096 10.24 -19.41 -28.19
C THR A 1096 10.92 -19.05 -26.86
N ALA A 1097 12.01 -18.29 -26.89
CA ALA A 1097 12.73 -17.79 -25.72
C ALA A 1097 12.87 -16.25 -25.71
N THR A 1098 12.21 -15.55 -26.64
CA THR A 1098 12.15 -14.09 -26.67
C THR A 1098 11.11 -13.58 -25.66
N THR A 1099 11.43 -12.52 -24.94
CA THR A 1099 10.54 -11.86 -23.96
C THR A 1099 10.54 -10.35 -24.19
N SER A 1100 9.40 -9.69 -23.94
CA SER A 1100 9.28 -8.23 -23.89
C SER A 1100 8.84 -7.81 -22.48
N ASN A 1101 9.32 -6.66 -22.03
CA ASN A 1101 8.90 -6.01 -20.78
C ASN A 1101 7.56 -5.28 -20.92
N ASN A 1102 7.16 -4.93 -22.15
CA ASN A 1102 5.89 -4.25 -22.43
C ASN A 1102 4.72 -5.25 -22.36
N THR A 1103 4.04 -5.29 -21.22
CA THR A 1103 2.95 -6.24 -20.93
C THR A 1103 1.76 -6.13 -21.89
N ALA A 1104 1.42 -4.93 -22.37
CA ALA A 1104 0.35 -4.71 -23.34
C ALA A 1104 0.73 -5.17 -24.76
N GLU A 1105 2.03 -5.19 -25.09
CA GLU A 1105 2.52 -5.85 -26.30
C GLU A 1105 2.48 -7.37 -26.16
N VAL A 1106 2.92 -7.91 -25.02
CA VAL A 1106 2.87 -9.35 -24.76
C VAL A 1106 1.43 -9.87 -24.81
N GLU A 1107 0.47 -9.13 -24.26
CA GLU A 1107 -0.97 -9.40 -24.38
C GLU A 1107 -1.42 -9.50 -25.84
N ARG A 1108 -1.03 -8.52 -26.67
CA ARG A 1108 -1.37 -8.44 -28.10
C ARG A 1108 -0.76 -9.56 -28.95
N VAL A 1109 0.43 -10.05 -28.60
CA VAL A 1109 1.21 -11.00 -29.42
C VAL A 1109 1.12 -12.45 -28.92
N LEU A 1110 1.14 -12.65 -27.60
CA LEU A 1110 1.19 -13.96 -26.93
C LEU A 1110 -0.04 -14.27 -26.07
N GLY A 1111 -0.93 -13.30 -25.88
CA GLY A 1111 -2.17 -13.46 -25.11
C GLY A 1111 -2.02 -13.18 -23.61
N ILE A 1112 -3.16 -13.21 -22.92
CA ILE A 1112 -3.31 -12.71 -21.55
C ILE A 1112 -2.46 -13.47 -20.51
N GLU A 1113 -2.31 -14.79 -20.63
CA GLU A 1113 -1.53 -15.60 -19.67
C GLU A 1113 -0.02 -15.37 -19.78
N ALA A 1114 0.46 -15.05 -21.00
CA ALA A 1114 1.83 -14.61 -21.20
C ALA A 1114 2.05 -13.21 -20.57
N ALA A 1115 1.11 -12.29 -20.75
CA ALA A 1115 1.18 -10.95 -20.15
C ALA A 1115 1.15 -11.01 -18.60
N ARG A 1116 0.27 -11.85 -18.03
CA ARG A 1116 0.22 -12.20 -16.60
C ARG A 1116 1.58 -12.68 -16.09
N SER A 1117 2.20 -13.62 -16.82
CA SER A 1117 3.53 -14.15 -16.50
C SER A 1117 4.62 -13.07 -16.58
N THR A 1118 4.56 -12.17 -17.56
CA THR A 1118 5.47 -11.00 -17.64
C THR A 1118 5.29 -10.06 -16.45
N ILE A 1119 4.05 -9.71 -16.06
CA ILE A 1119 3.77 -8.89 -14.85
C ILE A 1119 4.44 -9.51 -13.62
N MET A 1120 4.26 -10.82 -13.42
CA MET A 1120 4.89 -11.52 -12.29
C MET A 1120 6.41 -11.47 -12.34
N ASN A 1121 7.02 -11.64 -13.51
CA ASN A 1121 8.48 -11.65 -13.69
C ASN A 1121 9.11 -10.27 -13.52
N GLU A 1122 8.53 -9.21 -14.10
CA GLU A 1122 9.04 -7.84 -14.01
C GLU A 1122 8.99 -7.30 -12.57
N ILE A 1123 7.88 -7.53 -11.85
CA ILE A 1123 7.77 -7.16 -10.43
C ILE A 1123 8.80 -7.94 -9.59
N ASN A 1124 8.94 -9.25 -9.84
CA ASN A 1124 9.94 -10.08 -9.15
C ASN A 1124 11.37 -9.61 -9.44
N MET A 1125 11.71 -9.28 -10.69
CA MET A 1125 13.05 -8.81 -11.08
C MET A 1125 13.37 -7.46 -10.41
N THR A 1126 12.41 -6.54 -10.45
CA THR A 1126 12.54 -5.20 -9.86
C THR A 1126 12.73 -5.26 -8.35
N MET A 1127 11.90 -6.02 -7.63
CA MET A 1127 12.03 -6.15 -6.17
C MET A 1127 13.34 -6.84 -5.76
N LYS A 1128 13.76 -7.87 -6.52
CA LYS A 1128 15.01 -8.61 -6.25
C LYS A 1128 16.28 -7.81 -6.56
N SER A 1129 16.27 -6.91 -7.54
CA SER A 1129 17.43 -6.06 -7.85
C SER A 1129 17.73 -5.04 -6.74
N HIS A 1130 16.68 -4.56 -6.06
CA HIS A 1130 16.78 -3.75 -4.84
C HIS A 1130 17.02 -4.59 -3.57
N GLY A 1131 17.19 -5.91 -3.68
CA GLY A 1131 17.46 -6.82 -2.56
C GLY A 1131 16.24 -7.14 -1.68
N MET A 1132 15.03 -6.81 -2.12
CA MET A 1132 13.80 -6.94 -1.31
C MET A 1132 13.12 -8.30 -1.53
N SER A 1133 12.70 -8.94 -0.44
CA SER A 1133 11.96 -10.21 -0.45
C SER A 1133 10.46 -9.98 -0.24
N ILE A 1134 9.67 -10.45 -1.21
CA ILE A 1134 8.20 -10.55 -1.16
C ILE A 1134 7.86 -12.00 -1.58
N ASP A 1135 6.90 -12.62 -0.89
CA ASP A 1135 6.40 -13.95 -1.25
C ASP A 1135 5.71 -13.93 -2.63
N ALA A 1136 5.92 -15.00 -3.42
CA ALA A 1136 5.41 -15.09 -4.79
C ALA A 1136 3.88 -15.01 -4.89
N ARG A 1137 3.13 -15.43 -3.85
CA ARG A 1137 1.66 -15.47 -3.87
C ARG A 1137 1.02 -14.08 -3.94
N HIS A 1138 1.65 -13.07 -3.33
CA HIS A 1138 1.22 -11.68 -3.47
C HIS A 1138 1.38 -11.18 -4.91
N VAL A 1139 2.55 -11.39 -5.51
CA VAL A 1139 2.82 -10.97 -6.89
C VAL A 1139 1.90 -11.71 -7.88
N MET A 1140 1.58 -12.98 -7.60
CA MET A 1140 0.60 -13.76 -8.36
C MET A 1140 -0.82 -13.18 -8.25
N LEU A 1141 -1.32 -12.91 -7.03
CA LEU A 1141 -2.65 -12.33 -6.83
C LEU A 1141 -2.79 -10.94 -7.49
N LEU A 1142 -1.74 -10.12 -7.47
CA LEU A 1142 -1.73 -8.84 -8.18
C LEU A 1142 -1.83 -9.04 -9.69
N ALA A 1143 -1.07 -9.97 -10.27
CA ALA A 1143 -1.14 -10.27 -11.69
C ALA A 1143 -2.53 -10.81 -12.09
N ASP A 1144 -3.10 -11.73 -11.31
CA ASP A 1144 -4.45 -12.27 -11.52
C ASP A 1144 -5.53 -11.18 -11.47
N LEU A 1145 -5.47 -10.27 -10.48
CA LEU A 1145 -6.37 -9.11 -10.41
C LEU A 1145 -6.25 -8.20 -11.64
N MET A 1146 -5.05 -8.07 -12.21
CA MET A 1146 -4.84 -7.29 -13.44
C MET A 1146 -5.33 -8.00 -14.71
N THR A 1147 -5.57 -9.32 -14.69
CA THR A 1147 -5.88 -10.09 -15.93
C THR A 1147 -7.20 -10.86 -15.93
N TYR A 1148 -7.89 -11.06 -14.80
CA TYR A 1148 -9.08 -11.93 -14.70
C TYR A 1148 -10.27 -11.53 -15.61
N LYS A 1149 -10.36 -10.28 -16.07
CA LYS A 1149 -11.39 -9.82 -17.04
C LYS A 1149 -11.03 -10.10 -18.51
N GLY A 1150 -9.87 -10.69 -18.79
CA GLY A 1150 -9.43 -11.06 -20.16
C GLY A 1150 -8.75 -9.94 -20.96
N GLU A 1151 -8.46 -8.80 -20.32
CA GLU A 1151 -7.59 -7.73 -20.83
C GLU A 1151 -6.68 -7.24 -19.67
N VAL A 1152 -5.51 -6.67 -19.97
CA VAL A 1152 -4.58 -6.17 -18.92
C VAL A 1152 -5.09 -4.83 -18.35
N LEU A 1153 -5.55 -4.86 -17.11
CA LEU A 1153 -6.12 -3.71 -16.39
C LEU A 1153 -5.12 -3.15 -15.36
N GLY A 1154 -4.47 -2.03 -15.68
CA GLY A 1154 -3.61 -1.31 -14.73
C GLY A 1154 -4.40 -0.64 -13.59
N ILE A 1155 -3.85 -0.67 -12.37
CA ILE A 1155 -4.46 -0.07 -11.16
C ILE A 1155 -4.38 1.46 -11.21
N THR A 1156 -5.27 2.02 -12.01
CA THR A 1156 -5.56 3.45 -12.16
C THR A 1156 -7.07 3.64 -12.14
N ARG A 1157 -7.56 4.88 -11.99
CA ARG A 1157 -9.01 5.17 -12.05
C ARG A 1157 -9.73 4.55 -13.27
N PHE A 1158 -9.05 4.44 -14.41
CA PHE A 1158 -9.63 3.88 -15.64
C PHE A 1158 -9.69 2.34 -15.62
N GLY A 1159 -8.75 1.67 -14.96
CA GLY A 1159 -8.80 0.23 -14.72
C GLY A 1159 -9.78 -0.14 -13.61
N LEU A 1160 -9.76 0.59 -12.48
CA LEU A 1160 -10.69 0.40 -11.37
C LEU A 1160 -12.16 0.57 -11.83
N ALA A 1161 -12.45 1.57 -12.67
CA ALA A 1161 -13.78 1.77 -13.26
C ALA A 1161 -14.17 0.74 -14.36
N LYS A 1162 -13.28 -0.21 -14.68
CA LYS A 1162 -13.59 -1.44 -15.44
C LYS A 1162 -13.70 -2.67 -14.53
N MET A 1163 -12.87 -2.77 -13.49
CA MET A 1163 -12.83 -3.89 -12.54
C MET A 1163 -14.06 -3.93 -11.61
N LYS A 1164 -14.47 -2.76 -11.08
CA LYS A 1164 -15.47 -2.63 -10.02
C LYS A 1164 -16.69 -1.83 -10.50
N GLU A 1165 -17.89 -2.27 -10.10
CA GLU A 1165 -19.15 -1.66 -10.56
C GLU A 1165 -19.77 -0.65 -9.58
N SER A 1166 -19.41 -0.71 -8.29
CA SER A 1166 -19.98 0.16 -7.23
C SER A 1166 -19.71 1.64 -7.49
N VAL A 1167 -20.73 2.47 -7.25
CA VAL A 1167 -20.68 3.92 -7.46
C VAL A 1167 -20.04 4.60 -6.25
N LEU A 1168 -20.45 4.22 -5.04
CA LEU A 1168 -19.94 4.83 -3.80
C LEU A 1168 -18.42 4.64 -3.66
N MET A 1169 -17.91 3.44 -3.95
CA MET A 1169 -16.47 3.18 -3.94
C MET A 1169 -15.72 4.02 -4.99
N LEU A 1170 -16.16 4.02 -6.25
CA LEU A 1170 -15.50 4.80 -7.31
C LEU A 1170 -15.51 6.30 -6.98
N ALA A 1171 -16.62 6.80 -6.43
CA ALA A 1171 -16.76 8.18 -5.99
C ALA A 1171 -15.84 8.53 -4.81
N SER A 1172 -15.50 7.56 -3.94
CA SER A 1172 -14.56 7.75 -2.83
C SER A 1172 -13.08 7.79 -3.24
N PHE A 1173 -12.74 7.35 -4.47
CA PHE A 1173 -11.36 7.27 -4.96
C PHE A 1173 -10.92 8.51 -5.74
N GLU A 1174 -11.58 8.83 -6.86
CA GLU A 1174 -11.34 10.03 -7.67
C GLU A 1174 -12.65 10.48 -8.33
N LYS A 1175 -12.75 11.78 -8.67
CA LYS A 1175 -13.85 12.33 -9.51
C LYS A 1175 -15.26 12.02 -8.99
N THR A 1176 -15.45 12.15 -7.68
CA THR A 1176 -16.70 11.92 -6.92
C THR A 1176 -17.95 12.43 -7.65
N SER A 1177 -17.92 13.67 -8.15
CA SER A 1177 -19.04 14.31 -8.83
C SER A 1177 -19.38 13.68 -10.19
N ASP A 1178 -18.40 13.48 -11.08
CA ASP A 1178 -18.62 12.83 -12.39
C ASP A 1178 -19.27 11.43 -12.20
N HIS A 1179 -18.81 10.64 -11.22
CA HIS A 1179 -19.32 9.29 -10.96
C HIS A 1179 -20.76 9.27 -10.43
N LEU A 1180 -21.11 10.17 -9.52
CA LEU A 1180 -22.46 10.28 -8.96
C LEU A 1180 -23.48 10.79 -10.01
N PHE A 1181 -23.11 11.75 -10.85
CA PHE A 1181 -23.99 12.23 -11.93
C PHE A 1181 -24.22 11.17 -13.02
N ASP A 1182 -23.19 10.42 -13.42
CA ASP A 1182 -23.36 9.28 -14.34
C ASP A 1182 -24.32 8.22 -13.76
N ALA A 1183 -24.21 7.92 -12.46
CA ALA A 1183 -25.05 6.95 -11.78
C ALA A 1183 -26.53 7.37 -11.65
N ALA A 1184 -26.78 8.64 -11.32
CA ALA A 1184 -28.12 9.21 -11.23
C ALA A 1184 -28.82 9.23 -12.61
N LEU A 1185 -28.09 9.56 -13.67
CA LEU A 1185 -28.59 9.53 -15.05
C LEU A 1185 -28.95 8.11 -15.51
N GLU A 1186 -28.08 7.13 -15.24
CA GLU A 1186 -28.27 5.73 -15.65
C GLU A 1186 -29.24 4.95 -14.74
N GLY A 1187 -29.76 5.58 -13.68
CA GLY A 1187 -30.64 4.95 -12.70
C GLY A 1187 -29.99 3.76 -12.00
N LYS A 1188 -28.70 3.88 -11.62
CA LYS A 1188 -27.92 2.76 -11.10
C LYS A 1188 -28.43 2.27 -9.74
N ARG A 1189 -28.45 0.95 -9.58
CA ARG A 1189 -28.58 0.27 -8.29
C ARG A 1189 -27.18 -0.19 -7.87
N ASP A 1190 -26.81 0.10 -6.64
CA ASP A 1190 -25.49 -0.15 -6.05
C ASP A 1190 -25.70 -1.00 -4.78
N SER A 1191 -25.15 -2.21 -4.75
CA SER A 1191 -25.31 -3.13 -3.62
C SER A 1191 -24.24 -2.86 -2.56
N ILE A 1192 -24.61 -2.92 -1.28
CA ILE A 1192 -23.69 -2.56 -0.18
C ILE A 1192 -22.95 -3.81 0.29
N ASP A 1193 -22.12 -4.36 -0.60
CA ASP A 1193 -21.43 -5.65 -0.42
C ASP A 1193 -19.90 -5.51 -0.28
N GLY A 1194 -19.29 -4.46 -0.84
CA GLY A 1194 -17.86 -4.15 -0.72
C GLY A 1194 -17.49 -3.31 0.52
N VAL A 1195 -16.18 -3.20 0.79
CA VAL A 1195 -15.70 -2.72 2.09
C VAL A 1195 -15.90 -1.21 2.25
N SER A 1196 -15.54 -0.42 1.22
CA SER A 1196 -15.68 1.04 1.25
C SER A 1196 -17.12 1.48 1.49
N GLU A 1197 -18.07 0.90 0.75
CA GLU A 1197 -19.50 1.21 0.86
C GLU A 1197 -20.11 0.70 2.18
N CYS A 1198 -19.66 -0.43 2.72
CA CYS A 1198 -20.04 -0.85 4.08
C CYS A 1198 -19.59 0.17 5.14
N ILE A 1199 -18.33 0.62 5.08
CA ILE A 1199 -17.77 1.62 6.01
C ILE A 1199 -18.50 2.97 5.91
N ILE A 1200 -18.75 3.45 4.68
CA ILE A 1200 -19.49 4.70 4.41
C ILE A 1200 -20.91 4.64 4.99
N MET A 1201 -21.58 3.48 4.87
CA MET A 1201 -22.96 3.30 5.34
C MET A 1201 -23.07 2.88 6.81
N GLY A 1202 -21.95 2.69 7.52
CA GLY A 1202 -21.92 2.29 8.93
C GLY A 1202 -22.34 0.84 9.19
N ILE A 1203 -22.07 -0.06 8.24
CA ILE A 1203 -22.48 -1.47 8.23
C ILE A 1203 -21.23 -2.36 8.39
N PRO A 1204 -21.27 -3.47 9.16
CA PRO A 1204 -20.16 -4.41 9.22
C PRO A 1204 -19.87 -5.02 7.84
N MET A 1205 -18.60 -5.02 7.45
CA MET A 1205 -18.11 -5.51 6.17
C MET A 1205 -18.21 -7.04 6.03
N SER A 1206 -18.28 -7.52 4.79
CA SER A 1206 -18.46 -8.93 4.40
C SER A 1206 -17.19 -9.80 4.48
N ILE A 1207 -16.09 -9.27 5.04
CA ILE A 1207 -14.76 -9.90 5.08
C ILE A 1207 -14.21 -9.96 6.51
N GLY A 1208 -13.23 -10.83 6.76
CA GLY A 1208 -12.74 -11.10 8.11
C GLY A 1208 -13.84 -11.70 8.99
N THR A 1209 -14.02 -11.15 10.19
CA THR A 1209 -15.01 -11.60 11.18
C THR A 1209 -16.46 -11.42 10.74
N GLY A 1210 -16.75 -10.54 9.77
CA GLY A 1210 -18.12 -10.21 9.35
C GLY A 1210 -18.73 -11.11 8.27
N ILE A 1211 -18.05 -12.20 7.85
CA ILE A 1211 -18.54 -13.12 6.82
C ILE A 1211 -19.60 -14.12 7.35
N GLU A 1212 -19.51 -14.49 8.63
CA GLU A 1212 -20.43 -15.42 9.30
C GLU A 1212 -21.40 -14.71 10.26
N SER A 1213 -22.62 -15.23 10.37
CA SER A 1213 -23.59 -14.82 11.39
C SER A 1213 -23.69 -15.86 12.49
N THR A 1214 -23.24 -15.53 13.70
CA THR A 1214 -23.34 -16.42 14.86
C THR A 1214 -24.79 -16.56 15.32
N HIS A 1215 -25.32 -17.79 15.26
CA HIS A 1215 -26.68 -18.11 15.70
C HIS A 1215 -26.64 -18.92 16.99
N LEU A 1216 -27.32 -18.42 18.03
CA LEU A 1216 -27.37 -19.10 19.33
C LEU A 1216 -28.40 -20.24 19.28
N CYS A 1217 -27.92 -21.48 19.22
CA CYS A 1217 -28.76 -22.69 19.26
C CYS A 1217 -29.63 -22.68 20.52
N GLY A 1218 -30.94 -22.91 20.34
CA GLY A 1218 -31.94 -22.65 21.38
C GLY A 1218 -31.94 -23.67 22.52
N PHE A 1219 -31.28 -23.33 23.63
CA PHE A 1219 -31.45 -24.03 24.90
C PHE A 1219 -32.84 -23.76 25.50
N GLU A 1220 -33.49 -24.78 26.07
CA GLU A 1220 -34.76 -24.59 26.76
C GLU A 1220 -34.61 -23.71 28.01
N ARG A 1221 -35.66 -22.93 28.32
CA ARG A 1221 -35.68 -21.95 29.41
C ARG A 1221 -35.42 -22.51 30.83
N ARG A 1222 -35.35 -23.82 31.01
CA ARG A 1222 -35.15 -24.46 32.33
C ARG A 1222 -33.68 -24.46 32.76
N ASP A 1223 -32.73 -24.60 31.85
CA ASP A 1223 -31.30 -24.76 32.21
C ASP A 1223 -30.57 -23.44 32.48
N ILE A 1224 -31.13 -22.31 32.02
CA ILE A 1224 -30.55 -20.96 32.23
C ILE A 1224 -30.29 -20.68 33.72
N ASN A 1225 -31.17 -21.12 34.62
CA ASN A 1225 -31.01 -20.96 36.07
C ASN A 1225 -29.91 -21.84 36.69
N ASN A 1226 -29.49 -22.92 36.02
CA ASN A 1226 -28.35 -23.74 36.43
C ASN A 1226 -27.04 -23.22 35.83
N ILE A 1227 -27.06 -22.76 34.58
CA ILE A 1227 -25.90 -22.16 33.89
C ILE A 1227 -25.41 -20.90 34.62
N LEU A 1228 -26.33 -20.09 35.18
CA LEU A 1228 -26.02 -18.91 36.00
C LEU A 1228 -25.23 -19.19 37.32
N LYS A 1229 -24.90 -20.46 37.62
CA LYS A 1229 -24.01 -20.84 38.74
C LYS A 1229 -22.60 -21.26 38.33
N TYR A 1230 -22.30 -21.36 37.03
CA TYR A 1230 -20.99 -21.77 36.54
C TYR A 1230 -20.31 -20.64 35.74
N PRO A 1231 -18.98 -20.49 35.81
CA PRO A 1231 -18.26 -19.50 35.02
C PRO A 1231 -18.33 -19.83 33.53
N VAL A 1232 -18.39 -18.81 32.68
CA VAL A 1232 -18.72 -18.92 31.24
C VAL A 1232 -17.55 -19.48 30.40
N PHE A 1233 -16.45 -19.91 31.02
CA PHE A 1233 -15.27 -20.52 30.40
C PHE A 1233 -15.33 -22.07 30.34
N ALA A 1234 -16.51 -22.62 30.08
CA ALA A 1234 -16.73 -24.07 29.94
C ALA A 1234 -16.99 -24.54 28.48
N VAL A 1235 -16.73 -23.67 27.49
CA VAL A 1235 -16.99 -23.95 26.05
C VAL A 1235 -15.76 -24.50 25.33
N GLU A 1236 -14.54 -24.04 25.67
CA GLU A 1236 -13.30 -24.49 25.02
C GLU A 1236 -13.04 -26.00 25.20
N VAL A 1237 -13.44 -26.58 26.33
CA VAL A 1237 -13.22 -28.01 26.65
C VAL A 1237 -14.27 -28.93 25.99
N ALA A 1238 -15.35 -28.37 25.41
CA ALA A 1238 -16.40 -29.17 24.77
C ALA A 1238 -16.08 -29.54 23.32
N PHE A 1239 -15.32 -28.71 22.59
CA PHE A 1239 -15.08 -28.91 21.15
C PHE A 1239 -14.05 -30.00 20.82
N GLU A 1240 -13.04 -30.21 21.67
CA GLU A 1240 -12.08 -31.31 21.48
C GLU A 1240 -12.70 -32.71 21.70
N GLY A 1241 -13.86 -32.79 22.36
CA GLY A 1241 -14.51 -34.06 22.72
C GLY A 1241 -15.52 -34.62 21.70
N VAL A 1242 -15.90 -33.87 20.67
CA VAL A 1242 -17.03 -34.21 19.76
C VAL A 1242 -16.59 -34.52 18.31
N LEU A 1243 -15.33 -34.22 17.95
CA LEU A 1243 -14.79 -34.54 16.62
C LEU A 1243 -14.39 -36.02 16.42
N SER A 1244 -14.52 -36.86 17.45
CA SER A 1244 -14.52 -38.31 17.29
C SER A 1244 -15.95 -38.85 17.17
N THR A 1245 -16.21 -39.64 16.13
CA THR A 1245 -17.46 -40.37 15.85
C THR A 1245 -18.72 -39.52 15.70
N HIS A 1246 -18.93 -38.94 14.51
CA HIS A 1246 -20.10 -39.32 13.71
C HIS A 1246 -19.87 -39.08 12.22
N SER A 1247 -20.07 -40.11 11.40
CA SER A 1247 -20.19 -39.99 9.95
C SER A 1247 -21.65 -39.72 9.59
N MET A 1248 -21.93 -38.55 9.01
CA MET A 1248 -23.19 -38.30 8.30
C MET A 1248 -22.91 -37.69 6.93
N THR A 1249 -23.15 -38.52 5.91
CA THR A 1249 -23.51 -38.09 4.56
C THR A 1249 -24.92 -37.52 4.57
N GLU A 1250 -25.23 -36.65 3.59
CA GLU A 1250 -26.56 -36.10 3.27
C GLU A 1250 -27.15 -35.08 4.27
N ILE A 1251 -27.10 -33.81 3.87
CA ILE A 1251 -28.26 -32.94 3.60
C ILE A 1251 -27.84 -31.92 2.52
#